data_AF-A0A2R4VUL0-F1
#
_entry.id   AF-A0A2R4VUL0-F1
#
_cell.length_a   1.000
_cell.length_b   1.000
_cell.length_c   1.000
_cell.angle_alpha   90.00
_cell.angle_beta   90.00
_cell.angle_gamma   90.00
#
_symmetry.space_group_name_H-M   'P 1'
#
loop_
_entity.id
_entity.type
_entity.pdbx_description
1 polymer ?
#
loop_
_entity_poly.entity_id
_entity_poly.type
_entity_poly.pdbx_seq_one_letter_code
_entity_poly.pdbx_strand_id
1 'polypeptide(L)'
;MARLVAGQGFALDLDEARLANGFVADAFTTVPAISAISAGAGSLTVTRQVAGRAHATLLDYAASGSGATASVRFTGLTDRDAAGLLRYRIEGLDVALTGGTLDRLGARIFQQIDGFAGADANDSLYLGVPGGRSFDGGGGIDRAIYTADPRRYALQGGAYRAETPVVVALDGSGRRYAVVSSRSADTLTDVELVTVDGLTAAPAALAFDARNYLAANRDLAVAFGDNVVAAAAHYSWHGRNEGRSLGGFDALGYLGANPDVLRAVGVDAAAALQHYLGHGAREGRTAGFDPYGYLASNPDVLAAYGADPAGALTHYAQYGLREGRTASGFDALGYLASYSDLIAAFGADSRGATRHYVTHGRQEGRAVTFDAAAYLAANPDVAAATAGNASAAAAHYIAYGLREGRALRPAARAAAAPVADLPPQAAAMGAALGAGAAAVVLTGTAGNDTLSGSAAFDALGNPVSDAVDGLGGIDSFVLTGVLASYSLAIDANGILVVSGPDGTDTLTGIELLQATDGIYPVGSLVGFSQPSLTGLTVSASASSGDDYLVGGVQGDAIGGGAGNDTIAGLGGSDTLFGNAGNDVLLGGDGADQLEGGAGNDLLFGGAGDDLLRGDIIDVTGNDTLLGEDGNDWLDAGAGNDWLDGGVGNDTLYGGVGGDVLRGGGGDDILFGDVYSDRNREISVNAADTVTIYEDVLLGGSGNDTLVGGYGADLMDGGAGVDVFSIRNLTESTLAAPDVIINFNGPVVAAEALKGLASYATVGAEGDRIDVSEIDAIAGTTDNDGFTFVGTAGFSAAGQLRYQASGAVTLIEGDVNGDGAADFRIQVNIANYSFSAFDFVL
;
A
#
# COMPACT_ATOMS: atom_id res chain seq x y z
N MET A 1 15.17 27.79 29.60
CA MET A 1 13.70 27.69 29.43
C MET A 1 13.25 28.89 28.65
N ALA A 2 12.80 28.66 27.43
CA ALA A 2 12.32 29.71 26.54
C ALA A 2 10.84 29.99 26.87
N ARG A 3 10.47 31.26 27.08
CA ARG A 3 9.07 31.65 27.25
C ARG A 3 8.60 32.36 25.99
N LEU A 4 7.52 31.86 25.38
CA LEU A 4 6.86 32.54 24.26
C LEU A 4 5.84 33.53 24.83
N VAL A 5 5.97 34.80 24.46
CA VAL A 5 5.12 35.89 24.98
C VAL A 5 4.29 36.46 23.83
N ALA A 6 3.09 35.90 23.58
CA ALA A 6 2.10 36.43 22.63
C ALA A 6 0.66 36.06 23.04
N GLY A 7 -0.32 36.92 22.73
CA GLY A 7 -1.75 36.77 23.10
C GLY A 7 -2.68 36.46 21.92
N GLN A 8 -2.13 35.99 20.82
CA GLN A 8 -2.81 35.45 19.64
C GLN A 8 -1.99 34.21 19.26
N GLY A 9 -2.63 33.05 19.10
CA GLY A 9 -1.96 31.75 18.92
C GLY A 9 -0.79 31.74 17.93
N PHE A 10 0.24 30.93 18.18
CA PHE A 10 1.47 30.91 17.37
C PHE A 10 1.69 29.58 16.62
N ALA A 11 2.49 29.65 15.55
CA ALA A 11 3.06 28.49 14.86
C ALA A 11 4.58 28.65 14.80
N LEU A 12 5.34 27.67 15.29
CA LEU A 12 6.81 27.67 15.27
C LEU A 12 7.33 26.36 14.63
N ASP A 13 8.18 26.51 13.61
CA ASP A 13 8.81 25.40 12.88
C ASP A 13 10.32 25.33 13.09
N LEU A 14 10.84 24.14 13.42
CA LEU A 14 12.20 23.87 13.90
C LEU A 14 12.97 22.81 13.07
N ASP A 15 12.46 22.36 11.92
CA ASP A 15 13.07 21.25 11.16
C ASP A 15 14.46 21.56 10.57
N GLU A 16 15.41 20.63 10.79
CA GLU A 16 16.80 20.70 10.32
C GLU A 16 16.97 20.24 8.86
N ALA A 17 16.11 19.35 8.37
CA ALA A 17 16.15 18.84 6.99
C ALA A 17 15.45 19.80 6.01
N ARG A 18 14.39 20.48 6.44
CA ARG A 18 13.67 21.49 5.64
C ARG A 18 14.42 22.81 5.47
N LEU A 19 15.35 23.14 6.37
CA LEU A 19 16.27 24.28 6.19
C LEU A 19 17.24 24.06 5.01
N ALA A 20 17.44 22.81 4.57
CA ALA A 20 18.26 22.46 3.40
C ALA A 20 17.43 22.12 2.15
N ASN A 21 16.18 21.64 2.29
CA ASN A 21 15.37 21.09 1.19
C ASN A 21 14.02 21.80 0.94
N GLY A 22 13.86 23.07 1.32
CA GLY A 22 12.91 23.97 0.65
C GLY A 22 11.41 23.84 0.96
N PHE A 23 10.98 23.09 1.98
CA PHE A 23 9.55 22.93 2.29
C PHE A 23 9.14 23.29 3.72
N VAL A 24 9.57 24.44 4.23
CA VAL A 24 8.64 25.44 4.82
C VAL A 24 9.18 26.80 4.44
N ALA A 25 8.32 27.64 3.86
CA ALA A 25 8.63 29.02 3.49
C ALA A 25 8.80 29.95 4.71
N ASP A 26 9.39 29.43 5.80
CA ASP A 26 9.65 30.12 7.08
C ASP A 26 11.12 30.10 7.50
N ALA A 27 12.00 29.55 6.66
CA ALA A 27 13.44 29.71 6.82
C ALA A 27 13.83 31.18 6.68
N PHE A 28 14.79 31.63 7.49
CA PHE A 28 15.43 32.93 7.33
C PHE A 28 15.98 33.05 5.90
N THR A 29 15.36 33.89 5.08
CA THR A 29 15.67 34.02 3.64
C THR A 29 16.89 34.89 3.39
N THR A 30 17.44 35.50 4.44
CA THR A 30 18.65 36.31 4.40
C THR A 30 19.60 35.83 5.49
N VAL A 31 20.78 35.33 5.14
CA VAL A 31 21.82 35.06 6.14
C VAL A 31 22.60 36.36 6.35
N PRO A 32 22.60 36.95 7.56
CA PRO A 32 23.37 38.16 7.80
C PRO A 32 24.86 37.89 7.63
N ALA A 33 25.54 38.72 6.85
CA ALA A 33 26.97 38.58 6.61
C ALA A 33 27.75 38.61 7.94
N ILE A 34 28.72 37.71 8.10
CA ILE A 34 29.56 37.58 9.31
C ILE A 34 30.22 38.89 9.73
N SER A 35 30.43 39.81 8.78
CA SER A 35 30.92 41.17 9.01
C SER A 35 29.96 42.10 9.77
N ALA A 36 28.70 41.71 9.95
CA ALA A 36 27.66 42.51 10.61
C ALA A 36 27.67 42.39 12.14
N ILE A 37 28.43 41.44 12.71
CA ILE A 37 28.50 41.23 14.16
C ILE A 37 29.68 42.01 14.77
N SER A 38 29.34 43.01 15.59
CA SER A 38 30.30 43.77 16.38
C SER A 38 30.52 43.15 17.76
N ALA A 39 31.72 43.34 18.33
CA ALA A 39 31.98 42.97 19.71
C ALA A 39 31.06 43.75 20.68
N GLY A 40 30.53 43.06 21.70
CA GLY A 40 29.57 43.61 22.66
C GLY A 40 28.13 43.11 22.43
N ALA A 41 27.17 43.74 23.10
CA ALA A 41 25.76 43.46 22.90
C ALA A 41 25.24 44.16 21.64
N GLY A 42 24.39 43.48 20.87
CA GLY A 42 23.80 44.00 19.64
C GLY A 42 22.58 43.22 19.23
N SER A 43 21.92 43.68 18.16
CA SER A 43 20.78 42.98 17.58
C SER A 43 20.97 42.85 16.07
N LEU A 44 20.44 41.78 15.51
CA LEU A 44 20.55 41.45 14.10
C LEU A 44 19.17 41.23 13.53
N THR A 45 18.79 42.03 12.53
CA THR A 45 17.52 41.84 11.84
C THR A 45 17.73 40.87 10.69
N VAL A 46 16.88 39.86 10.66
CA VAL A 46 16.83 38.85 9.61
C VAL A 46 15.43 38.83 9.04
N THR A 47 15.32 38.71 7.72
CA THR A 47 14.03 38.53 7.08
C THR A 47 13.75 37.05 6.93
N ARG A 48 12.55 36.63 7.33
CA ARG A 48 11.99 35.32 7.04
C ARG A 48 10.72 35.50 6.22
N GLN A 49 10.37 34.53 5.39
CA GLN A 49 9.02 34.46 4.84
C GLN A 49 8.13 33.77 5.88
N VAL A 50 6.83 34.04 5.94
CA VAL A 50 5.86 33.27 6.73
C VAL A 50 4.58 33.22 5.92
N ALA A 51 4.19 32.02 5.46
CA ALA A 51 3.04 31.86 4.56
C ALA A 51 3.05 32.85 3.38
N GLY A 52 4.21 33.02 2.74
CA GLY A 52 4.41 33.92 1.60
C GLY A 52 4.50 35.42 1.92
N ARG A 53 4.56 35.82 3.20
CA ARG A 53 4.72 37.21 3.63
C ARG A 53 6.06 37.43 4.33
N ALA A 54 6.74 38.52 4.02
CA ALA A 54 8.00 38.86 4.68
C ALA A 54 7.78 39.31 6.13
N HIS A 55 8.49 38.68 7.06
CA HIS A 55 8.52 38.99 8.48
C HIS A 55 9.93 39.46 8.87
N ALA A 56 9.99 40.42 9.78
CA ALA A 56 11.24 40.94 10.31
C ALA A 56 11.49 40.31 11.69
N THR A 57 12.53 39.47 11.77
CA THR A 57 12.94 38.81 13.00
C THR A 57 14.19 39.46 13.55
N LEU A 58 14.13 39.90 14.80
CA LEU A 58 15.26 40.49 15.53
C LEU A 58 15.90 39.42 16.41
N LEU A 59 17.20 39.21 16.25
CA LEU A 59 18.03 38.35 17.09
C LEU A 59 18.92 39.20 17.99
N ASP A 60 18.67 39.18 19.29
CA ASP A 60 19.51 39.85 20.28
C ASP A 60 20.72 38.96 20.62
N TYR A 61 21.91 39.54 20.64
CA TYR A 61 23.17 38.82 20.89
C TYR A 61 24.16 39.58 21.77
N ALA A 62 25.10 38.83 22.35
CA ALA A 62 26.31 39.32 22.99
C ALA A 62 27.53 38.60 22.40
N ALA A 63 28.47 39.34 21.83
CA ALA A 63 29.64 38.78 21.16
C ALA A 63 30.98 39.20 21.81
N SER A 64 31.95 38.28 21.85
CA SER A 64 33.34 38.57 22.16
C SER A 64 34.21 38.40 20.90
N GLY A 65 34.82 39.49 20.42
CA GLY A 65 35.52 39.56 19.13
C GLY A 65 34.62 40.10 18.00
N SER A 66 35.15 40.21 16.77
CA SER A 66 34.44 40.71 15.59
C SER A 66 34.70 39.84 14.36
N GLY A 67 33.75 39.76 13.42
CA GLY A 67 33.90 38.98 12.19
C GLY A 67 33.95 37.46 12.42
N ALA A 68 34.63 36.71 11.55
CA ALA A 68 34.62 35.24 11.54
C ALA A 68 35.24 34.56 12.78
N THR A 69 35.89 35.34 13.65
CA THR A 69 36.48 34.85 14.91
C THR A 69 35.66 35.22 16.15
N ALA A 70 34.50 35.87 15.99
CA ALA A 70 33.63 36.22 17.11
C ALA A 70 33.02 34.97 17.77
N SER A 71 33.04 34.92 19.10
CA SER A 71 32.15 34.03 19.85
C SER A 71 30.87 34.78 20.17
N VAL A 72 29.72 34.23 19.79
CA VAL A 72 28.43 34.92 19.84
C VAL A 72 27.48 34.13 20.73
N ARG A 73 26.79 34.83 21.64
CA ARG A 73 25.73 34.29 22.49
C ARG A 73 24.42 34.97 22.15
N PHE A 74 23.41 34.23 21.69
CA PHE A 74 22.08 34.80 21.46
C PHE A 74 21.30 34.83 22.76
N THR A 75 20.60 35.94 23.02
CA THR A 75 19.92 36.24 24.30
C THR A 75 18.41 36.43 24.15
N GLY A 76 17.91 36.57 22.92
CA GLY A 76 16.49 36.74 22.65
C GLY A 76 16.17 36.75 21.15
N LEU A 77 14.91 36.44 20.83
CA LEU A 77 14.37 36.49 19.48
C LEU A 77 12.99 37.16 19.49
N THR A 78 12.78 38.12 18.61
CA THR A 78 11.49 38.83 18.46
C THR A 78 11.06 38.80 17.00
N ASP A 79 9.86 38.30 16.71
CA ASP A 79 9.32 38.28 15.34
C ASP A 79 8.16 39.27 15.16
N ARG A 80 8.21 40.04 14.06
CA ARG A 80 7.16 40.99 13.69
C ARG A 80 6.71 40.74 12.25
N ASP A 81 5.40 40.85 12.04
CA ASP A 81 4.81 40.74 10.70
C ASP A 81 5.13 41.97 9.83
N ALA A 82 4.69 41.92 8.56
CA ALA A 82 4.87 43.01 7.59
C ALA A 82 4.24 44.35 8.02
N ALA A 83 3.29 44.34 8.96
CA ALA A 83 2.67 45.54 9.54
C ALA A 83 3.38 46.03 10.82
N GLY A 84 4.43 45.32 11.27
CA GLY A 84 5.21 45.61 12.48
C GLY A 84 4.60 45.06 13.78
N LEU A 85 3.51 44.29 13.70
CA LEU A 85 2.85 43.71 14.86
C LEU A 85 3.72 42.58 15.42
N LEU A 86 3.89 42.54 16.75
CA LEU A 86 4.61 41.47 17.42
C LEU A 86 3.83 40.16 17.28
N ARG A 87 4.44 39.14 16.66
CA ARG A 87 3.85 37.81 16.53
C ARG A 87 4.22 36.93 17.70
N TYR A 88 5.52 36.86 18.00
CA TYR A 88 6.00 36.19 19.20
C TYR A 88 7.35 36.76 19.63
N ARG A 89 7.64 36.62 20.91
CA ARG A 89 8.93 36.93 21.49
C ARG A 89 9.39 35.73 22.32
N ILE A 90 10.59 35.25 22.03
CA ILE A 90 11.29 34.24 22.81
C ILE A 90 12.27 34.97 23.71
N GLU A 91 12.00 34.96 25.01
CA GLU A 91 12.91 35.47 26.04
C GLU A 91 13.73 34.33 26.65
N GLY A 92 14.99 34.63 27.04
CA GLY A 92 15.85 33.66 27.73
C GLY A 92 16.47 32.60 26.82
N LEU A 93 16.65 32.93 25.53
CA LEU A 93 17.47 32.15 24.62
C LEU A 93 18.93 32.22 25.07
N ASP A 94 19.65 31.10 25.15
CA ASP A 94 21.04 31.10 25.59
C ASP A 94 21.87 30.11 24.77
N VAL A 95 22.21 30.54 23.56
CA VAL A 95 22.90 29.69 22.56
C VAL A 95 24.28 30.25 22.29
N ALA A 96 25.31 29.48 22.59
CA ALA A 96 26.70 29.87 22.37
C ALA A 96 27.24 29.28 21.05
N LEU A 97 27.68 30.15 20.15
CA LEU A 97 28.42 29.77 18.94
C LEU A 97 29.93 29.97 19.16
N THR A 98 30.71 28.93 18.87
CA THR A 98 32.18 28.97 18.88
C THR A 98 32.71 28.82 17.46
N GLY A 99 33.56 29.75 17.01
CA GLY A 99 34.42 29.58 15.83
C GLY A 99 33.73 29.66 14.46
N GLY A 100 33.15 30.82 14.10
CA GLY A 100 32.92 31.18 12.69
C GLY A 100 31.82 30.45 11.92
N THR A 101 31.07 29.52 12.51
CA THR A 101 29.97 28.82 11.83
C THR A 101 28.63 29.54 12.00
N LEU A 102 28.46 30.70 11.37
CA LEU A 102 27.17 31.42 11.27
C LEU A 102 26.25 30.82 10.20
N ASP A 103 26.78 30.01 9.29
CA ASP A 103 26.03 29.40 8.18
C ASP A 103 25.06 28.29 8.63
N ARG A 104 25.05 27.95 9.93
CA ARG A 104 24.13 26.97 10.57
C ARG A 104 23.37 27.58 11.77
N LEU A 105 23.16 28.90 11.72
CA LEU A 105 22.59 29.71 12.81
C LEU A 105 21.18 29.26 13.22
N GLY A 106 20.30 28.98 12.24
CA GLY A 106 18.92 28.57 12.49
C GLY A 106 18.83 27.26 13.28
N ALA A 107 19.42 26.18 12.76
CA ALA A 107 19.41 24.85 13.36
C ALA A 107 19.95 24.82 14.81
N ARG A 108 21.07 25.49 15.06
CA ARG A 108 21.78 25.39 16.35
C ARG A 108 21.12 26.21 17.48
N ILE A 109 20.34 27.24 17.14
CA ILE A 109 19.64 28.08 18.11
C ILE A 109 18.49 27.34 18.79
N PHE A 110 17.78 26.49 18.05
CA PHE A 110 16.56 25.85 18.54
C PHE A 110 16.78 24.44 19.08
N GLN A 111 17.85 23.75 18.66
CA GLN A 111 18.23 22.42 19.18
C GLN A 111 18.67 22.39 20.65
N GLN A 112 19.11 23.52 21.21
CA GLN A 112 19.59 23.61 22.59
C GLN A 112 18.50 24.11 23.57
N ILE A 113 17.24 24.15 23.12
CA ILE A 113 16.10 24.55 23.96
C ILE A 113 15.48 23.30 24.59
N ASP A 114 15.70 23.12 25.89
CA ASP A 114 15.19 21.96 26.65
C ASP A 114 13.68 22.03 26.96
N GLY A 115 13.01 23.17 26.68
CA GLY A 115 11.57 23.28 26.90
C GLY A 115 10.90 24.57 26.45
N PHE A 116 9.63 24.43 26.06
CA PHE A 116 8.70 25.43 25.57
C PHE A 116 7.47 25.50 26.48
N ALA A 117 7.03 26.72 26.78
CA ALA A 117 5.76 26.99 27.44
C ALA A 117 4.91 27.89 26.53
N GLY A 118 3.72 27.39 26.19
CA GLY A 118 2.70 28.02 25.38
C GLY A 118 1.95 29.12 26.13
N ALA A 119 1.10 29.82 25.40
CA ALA A 119 0.29 30.93 25.87
C ALA A 119 -1.12 30.45 26.24
N ASP A 120 -2.03 31.40 26.53
CA ASP A 120 -3.45 31.10 26.80
C ASP A 120 -4.30 31.04 25.51
N ALA A 121 -3.70 30.80 24.34
CA ALA A 121 -4.38 30.67 23.05
C ALA A 121 -3.84 29.46 22.25
N ASN A 122 -4.53 29.03 21.18
CA ASN A 122 -4.16 27.86 20.38
C ASN A 122 -2.75 27.95 19.79
N ASP A 123 -1.88 27.03 20.18
CA ASP A 123 -0.48 27.01 19.80
C ASP A 123 -0.12 25.77 18.98
N SER A 124 0.71 25.93 17.96
CA SER A 124 1.26 24.83 17.14
C SER A 124 2.77 24.85 17.19
N LEU A 125 3.36 23.74 17.63
CA LEU A 125 4.81 23.57 17.71
C LEU A 125 5.25 22.36 16.91
N TYR A 126 6.08 22.58 15.90
CA TYR A 126 6.75 21.51 15.19
C TYR A 126 8.04 21.13 15.94
N LEU A 127 8.14 19.86 16.32
CA LEU A 127 9.24 19.29 17.11
C LEU A 127 10.13 18.36 16.27
N GLY A 128 9.74 18.03 15.04
CA GLY A 128 10.50 17.16 14.14
C GLY A 128 10.67 15.76 14.72
N VAL A 129 11.93 15.35 14.97
CA VAL A 129 12.24 14.10 15.68
C VAL A 129 12.37 14.36 17.20
N PRO A 130 11.79 13.52 18.08
CA PRO A 130 11.91 13.66 19.53
C PRO A 130 13.35 13.75 20.04
N GLY A 131 13.57 14.63 21.03
CA GLY A 131 14.91 15.04 21.46
C GLY A 131 15.06 15.34 22.95
N GLY A 132 14.04 15.07 23.77
CA GLY A 132 14.10 15.25 25.23
C GLY A 132 13.57 16.58 25.73
N ARG A 133 12.71 17.21 24.94
CA ARG A 133 12.20 18.56 25.18
C ARG A 133 10.86 18.48 25.90
N SER A 134 10.52 19.49 26.69
CA SER A 134 9.16 19.64 27.21
C SER A 134 8.37 20.66 26.38
N PHE A 135 7.14 20.35 25.97
CA PHE A 135 6.19 21.34 25.48
C PHE A 135 4.96 21.34 26.38
N ASP A 136 4.74 22.47 27.04
CA ASP A 136 3.53 22.78 27.80
C ASP A 136 2.68 23.70 26.92
N GLY A 137 1.52 23.24 26.43
CA GLY A 137 0.68 24.00 25.50
C GLY A 137 -0.02 25.20 26.16
N GLY A 138 -0.21 25.16 27.48
CA GLY A 138 -0.89 26.24 28.20
C GLY A 138 -2.41 26.13 28.06
N GLY A 139 -3.07 27.21 27.65
CA GLY A 139 -4.52 27.23 27.49
C GLY A 139 -4.90 27.37 26.01
N GLY A 140 -5.85 26.59 25.52
CA GLY A 140 -6.23 26.65 24.11
C GLY A 140 -6.49 25.26 23.54
N ILE A 141 -6.41 25.15 22.22
CA ILE A 141 -6.27 23.87 21.51
C ILE A 141 -4.86 23.84 20.93
N ASP A 142 -4.01 23.04 21.54
CA ASP A 142 -2.58 23.03 21.25
C ASP A 142 -2.16 21.79 20.48
N ARG A 143 -1.19 21.95 19.58
CA ARG A 143 -0.77 20.92 18.63
C ARG A 143 0.74 20.73 18.60
N ALA A 144 1.18 19.48 18.82
CA ALA A 144 2.55 19.05 18.59
C ALA A 144 2.67 18.33 17.23
N ILE A 145 3.67 18.68 16.43
CA ILE A 145 3.85 18.13 15.08
C ILE A 145 5.20 17.42 15.00
N TYR A 146 5.19 16.15 14.61
CA TYR A 146 6.34 15.29 14.40
C TYR A 146 6.36 14.74 12.98
N THR A 147 7.53 14.31 12.51
CA THR A 147 7.71 13.62 11.22
C THR A 147 8.60 12.41 11.37
N ALA A 148 8.36 11.38 10.58
CA ALA A 148 9.32 10.33 10.24
C ALA A 148 10.41 10.98 9.40
N ASP A 149 11.66 10.82 9.82
CA ASP A 149 12.82 11.16 9.00
C ASP A 149 13.13 9.94 8.11
N PRO A 150 12.88 9.97 6.79
CA PRO A 150 13.20 8.86 5.90
C PRO A 150 14.71 8.66 5.66
N ARG A 151 15.60 9.47 6.25
CA ARG A 151 17.05 9.44 5.94
C ARG A 151 17.99 9.14 7.11
N ARG A 152 17.50 8.80 8.30
CA ARG A 152 18.37 8.18 9.32
C ARG A 152 18.40 6.68 9.16
N TYR A 153 19.25 6.23 8.26
CA TYR A 153 19.80 4.90 8.37
C TYR A 153 20.91 4.89 9.44
N ALA A 154 20.70 4.22 10.57
CA ALA A 154 21.79 3.99 11.51
C ALA A 154 22.71 2.89 10.95
N LEU A 155 23.98 3.22 10.71
CA LEU A 155 24.97 2.22 10.33
C LEU A 155 25.26 1.30 11.53
N GLN A 156 24.71 0.08 11.50
CA GLN A 156 24.97 -0.94 12.51
C GLN A 156 25.59 -2.16 11.84
N GLY A 157 26.82 -2.50 12.22
CA GLY A 157 27.50 -3.69 11.72
C GLY A 157 27.82 -3.69 10.22
N GLY A 158 27.76 -2.53 9.55
CA GLY A 158 28.06 -2.40 8.12
C GLY A 158 26.85 -2.45 7.18
N ALA A 159 25.64 -2.50 7.71
CA ALA A 159 24.40 -2.34 6.93
C ALA A 159 23.61 -1.12 7.42
N TYR A 160 22.95 -0.45 6.48
CA TYR A 160 22.01 0.63 6.75
C TYR A 160 20.65 0.02 7.10
N ARG A 161 20.07 0.39 8.24
CA ARG A 161 18.72 -0.02 8.65
C ARG A 161 17.87 1.22 8.91
N ALA A 162 16.62 1.22 8.44
CA ALA A 162 15.68 2.31 8.66
C ALA A 162 15.50 2.59 10.16
N GLU A 163 15.59 3.86 10.57
CA GLU A 163 15.11 4.28 11.90
C GLU A 163 13.58 4.45 11.90
N THR A 164 12.99 4.12 13.03
CA THR A 164 11.57 3.80 13.26
C THR A 164 10.62 5.02 13.28
N PRO A 165 9.32 4.88 12.89
CA PRO A 165 8.30 5.94 13.02
C PRO A 165 7.95 6.32 14.47
N VAL A 166 7.30 7.48 14.60
CA VAL A 166 6.97 8.12 15.88
C VAL A 166 5.90 7.35 16.65
N VAL A 167 6.13 7.05 17.94
CA VAL A 167 5.17 6.29 18.77
C VAL A 167 4.62 7.16 19.90
N VAL A 168 3.31 7.35 19.94
CA VAL A 168 2.63 8.09 21.03
C VAL A 168 2.26 7.11 22.13
N ALA A 169 2.59 7.42 23.39
CA ALA A 169 2.29 6.56 24.54
C ALA A 169 1.53 7.32 25.63
N LEU A 170 0.55 6.66 26.24
CA LEU A 170 -0.28 7.25 27.30
C LEU A 170 0.01 6.59 28.64
N ASP A 171 0.15 7.38 29.71
CA ASP A 171 0.25 6.85 31.07
C ASP A 171 -1.13 6.69 31.75
N GLY A 172 -1.17 5.94 32.86
CA GLY A 172 -2.40 5.65 33.60
C GLY A 172 -3.00 6.80 34.40
N SER A 173 -2.35 7.96 34.43
CA SER A 173 -2.79 9.15 35.16
C SER A 173 -3.37 10.23 34.24
N GLY A 174 -3.38 9.98 32.93
CA GLY A 174 -3.79 10.95 31.92
C GLY A 174 -2.69 11.96 31.54
N ARG A 175 -1.45 11.75 32.01
CA ARG A 175 -0.27 12.50 31.53
C ARG A 175 0.19 11.92 30.19
N ARG A 176 0.56 12.83 29.28
CA ARG A 176 0.73 12.57 27.85
C ARG A 176 2.22 12.54 27.52
N TYR A 177 2.68 11.53 26.78
CA TYR A 177 4.09 11.40 26.37
C TYR A 177 4.18 11.08 24.87
N ALA A 178 4.99 11.83 24.13
CA ALA A 178 5.35 11.49 22.75
C ALA A 178 6.77 10.92 22.75
N VAL A 179 6.92 9.66 22.31
CA VAL A 179 8.15 8.89 22.55
C VAL A 179 8.73 8.39 21.24
N VAL A 180 9.94 8.83 20.90
CA VAL A 180 10.75 8.21 19.83
C VAL A 180 12.20 8.17 20.25
N SER A 181 12.78 6.98 20.10
CA SER A 181 14.18 6.64 20.39
C SER A 181 14.55 6.56 21.88
N SER A 182 15.43 5.60 22.19
CA SER A 182 15.89 5.27 23.53
C SER A 182 16.84 6.30 24.17
N ARG A 183 16.97 7.50 23.61
CA ARG A 183 17.88 8.52 24.16
C ARG A 183 17.20 9.76 24.70
N SER A 184 16.01 10.14 24.22
CA SER A 184 15.33 11.35 24.72
C SER A 184 13.84 11.37 24.30
N ALA A 185 12.91 11.40 25.26
CA ALA A 185 11.47 11.48 25.00
C ALA A 185 10.95 12.91 25.21
N ASP A 186 10.10 13.40 24.31
CA ASP A 186 9.48 14.70 24.47
C ASP A 186 8.28 14.59 25.42
N THR A 187 8.20 15.48 26.40
CA THR A 187 7.09 15.52 27.35
C THR A 187 6.07 16.55 26.89
N LEU A 188 4.83 16.11 26.62
CA LEU A 188 3.74 16.99 26.19
C LEU A 188 2.77 17.20 27.35
N THR A 189 2.60 18.44 27.79
CA THR A 189 1.63 18.83 28.83
C THR A 189 0.62 19.77 28.19
N ASP A 190 -0.67 19.58 28.46
CA ASP A 190 -1.75 20.43 27.91
C ASP A 190 -1.67 20.59 26.37
N VAL A 191 -1.55 19.45 25.66
CA VAL A 191 -1.55 19.37 24.18
C VAL A 191 -2.67 18.47 23.67
N GLU A 192 -3.59 19.00 22.87
CA GLU A 192 -4.84 18.36 22.44
C GLU A 192 -4.69 17.56 21.14
N LEU A 193 -3.75 17.93 20.28
CA LEU A 193 -3.55 17.33 18.96
C LEU A 193 -2.09 16.93 18.75
N VAL A 194 -1.89 15.76 18.14
CA VAL A 194 -0.58 15.31 17.67
C VAL A 194 -0.68 15.01 16.18
N THR A 195 0.25 15.56 15.41
CA THR A 195 0.44 15.23 14.00
C THR A 195 1.68 14.36 13.85
N VAL A 196 1.53 13.20 13.24
CA VAL A 196 2.62 12.30 12.85
C VAL A 196 2.45 11.98 11.38
N ASP A 197 3.45 12.24 10.56
CA ASP A 197 3.44 11.88 9.13
C ASP A 197 2.20 12.38 8.38
N GLY A 198 1.80 13.61 8.68
CA GLY A 198 0.61 14.25 8.09
C GLY A 198 -0.71 13.86 8.76
N LEU A 199 -0.77 12.72 9.45
CA LEU A 199 -1.96 12.30 10.20
C LEU A 199 -2.08 13.08 11.50
N THR A 200 -3.09 13.96 11.58
CA THR A 200 -3.39 14.76 12.78
C THR A 200 -4.57 14.16 13.51
N ALA A 201 -4.36 13.71 14.75
CA ALA A 201 -5.43 13.19 15.57
C ALA A 201 -5.24 13.54 17.04
N ALA A 202 -6.27 13.28 17.85
CA ALA A 202 -6.12 13.31 19.29
C ALA A 202 -5.05 12.28 19.71
N PRO A 203 -4.19 12.58 20.69
CA PRO A 203 -3.09 11.69 21.10
C PRO A 203 -3.52 10.25 21.38
N ALA A 204 -4.75 10.04 21.86
CA ALA A 204 -5.30 8.71 22.13
C ALA A 204 -5.61 7.88 20.88
N ALA A 205 -5.95 8.52 19.76
CA ALA A 205 -6.22 7.83 18.50
C ALA A 205 -4.94 7.27 17.85
N LEU A 206 -3.78 7.86 18.18
CA LEU A 206 -2.45 7.41 17.75
C LEU A 206 -1.71 6.60 18.83
N ALA A 207 -2.38 6.30 19.94
CA ALA A 207 -1.71 5.75 21.12
C ALA A 207 -1.37 4.27 20.93
N PHE A 208 -0.08 3.97 21.04
CA PHE A 208 0.40 2.61 21.15
C PHE A 208 -0.01 1.98 22.48
N ASP A 209 -0.61 0.79 22.42
CA ASP A 209 -1.02 0.03 23.61
C ASP A 209 0.18 -0.65 24.28
N ALA A 210 0.99 0.18 24.92
CA ALA A 210 2.20 -0.22 25.62
C ALA A 210 1.95 -1.27 26.71
N ARG A 211 0.77 -1.27 27.33
CA ARG A 211 0.47 -2.18 28.44
C ARG A 211 0.16 -3.58 27.97
N ASN A 212 -0.63 -3.72 26.90
CA ASN A 212 -0.86 -5.02 26.30
C ASN A 212 0.43 -5.56 25.65
N TYR A 213 1.22 -4.71 25.00
CA TYR A 213 2.53 -5.10 24.50
C TYR A 213 3.46 -5.63 25.60
N LEU A 214 3.55 -4.94 26.74
CA LEU A 214 4.31 -5.45 27.89
C LEU A 214 3.73 -6.78 28.39
N ALA A 215 2.41 -6.90 28.46
CA ALA A 215 1.75 -8.07 29.00
C ALA A 215 1.94 -9.32 28.12
N ALA A 216 1.94 -9.14 26.80
CA ALA A 216 2.23 -10.18 25.81
C ALA A 216 3.68 -10.67 25.89
N ASN A 217 4.61 -9.81 26.29
CA ASN A 217 6.04 -10.07 26.28
C ASN A 217 6.59 -10.09 27.71
N ARG A 218 6.58 -11.27 28.35
CA ARG A 218 6.94 -11.43 29.77
C ARG A 218 8.33 -10.88 30.12
N ASP A 219 9.31 -11.06 29.24
CA ASP A 219 10.66 -10.50 29.41
C ASP A 219 10.62 -8.97 29.54
N LEU A 220 9.79 -8.31 28.74
CA LEU A 220 9.58 -6.86 28.79
C LEU A 220 8.78 -6.44 30.02
N ALA A 221 7.73 -7.17 30.40
CA ALA A 221 7.03 -6.92 31.67
C ALA A 221 7.96 -7.06 32.89
N VAL A 222 8.89 -8.03 32.88
CA VAL A 222 9.89 -8.17 33.94
C VAL A 222 10.87 -6.99 33.94
N ALA A 223 11.35 -6.60 32.75
CA ALA A 223 12.36 -5.55 32.59
C ALA A 223 11.82 -4.13 32.86
N PHE A 224 10.62 -3.82 32.35
CA PHE A 224 10.04 -2.48 32.34
C PHE A 224 8.87 -2.31 33.30
N GLY A 225 8.27 -3.39 33.79
CA GLY A 225 7.08 -3.31 34.64
C GLY A 225 5.90 -2.71 33.86
N ASP A 226 5.34 -1.62 34.37
CA ASP A 226 4.27 -0.82 33.77
C ASP A 226 4.77 0.45 33.04
N ASN A 227 6.08 0.56 32.81
CA ASN A 227 6.68 1.72 32.16
C ASN A 227 6.34 1.76 30.66
N VAL A 228 5.26 2.47 30.34
CA VAL A 228 4.73 2.63 28.97
C VAL A 228 5.71 3.34 28.02
N VAL A 229 6.57 4.22 28.55
CA VAL A 229 7.59 4.93 27.76
C VAL A 229 8.70 3.97 27.34
N ALA A 230 9.18 3.13 28.27
CA ALA A 230 10.17 2.11 27.98
C ALA A 230 9.62 1.04 27.01
N ALA A 231 8.34 0.69 27.15
CA ALA A 231 7.64 -0.22 26.25
C ALA A 231 7.51 0.32 24.83
N ALA A 232 7.06 1.58 24.67
CA ALA A 232 6.98 2.26 23.38
C ALA A 232 8.35 2.39 22.72
N ALA A 233 9.39 2.75 23.49
CA ALA A 233 10.77 2.81 23.01
C ALA A 233 11.27 1.42 22.56
N HIS A 234 10.97 0.37 23.31
CA HIS A 234 11.34 -1.00 22.95
C HIS A 234 10.61 -1.48 21.70
N TYR A 235 9.29 -1.26 21.61
CA TYR A 235 8.50 -1.60 20.43
C TYR A 235 9.01 -0.90 19.18
N SER A 236 9.32 0.39 19.31
CA SER A 236 9.87 1.21 18.23
C SER A 236 11.20 0.63 17.72
N TRP A 237 12.16 0.33 18.59
CA TRP A 237 13.48 -0.13 18.12
C TRP A 237 13.49 -1.61 17.72
N HIS A 238 12.96 -2.45 18.60
CA HIS A 238 13.21 -3.90 18.58
C HIS A 238 11.93 -4.69 18.32
N GLY A 239 10.83 -4.33 18.98
CA GLY A 239 9.61 -5.14 19.00
C GLY A 239 9.05 -5.49 17.63
N ARG A 240 8.96 -4.52 16.72
CA ARG A 240 8.48 -4.74 15.36
C ARG A 240 9.38 -5.68 14.57
N ASN A 241 10.68 -5.38 14.55
CA ASN A 241 11.68 -6.15 13.81
C ASN A 241 11.86 -7.58 14.39
N GLU A 242 11.56 -7.76 15.66
CA GLU A 242 11.60 -9.06 16.35
C GLU A 242 10.27 -9.84 16.22
N GLY A 243 9.24 -9.27 15.57
CA GLY A 243 7.91 -9.90 15.48
C GLY A 243 7.26 -10.10 16.85
N ARG A 244 7.54 -9.22 17.81
CA ARG A 244 7.00 -9.33 19.18
C ARG A 244 5.48 -9.16 19.15
N SER A 245 4.80 -10.02 19.88
CA SER A 245 3.34 -10.02 19.94
C SER A 245 2.79 -8.71 20.51
N LEU A 246 1.81 -8.13 19.83
CA LEU A 246 0.95 -7.07 20.32
C LEU A 246 -0.29 -7.58 21.05
N GLY A 247 -0.41 -8.91 21.19
CA GLY A 247 -1.61 -9.60 21.64
C GLY A 247 -2.10 -9.18 23.03
N GLY A 248 -3.41 -9.30 23.23
CA GLY A 248 -4.06 -8.90 24.48
C GLY A 248 -3.68 -9.74 25.69
N PHE A 249 -3.76 -9.13 26.87
CA PHE A 249 -3.58 -9.82 28.14
C PHE A 249 -4.78 -10.73 28.47
N ASP A 250 -4.55 -12.05 28.59
CA ASP A 250 -5.56 -12.99 29.06
C ASP A 250 -5.81 -12.83 30.57
N ALA A 251 -6.58 -11.82 30.92
CA ALA A 251 -6.90 -11.49 32.31
C ALA A 251 -7.63 -12.63 33.02
N LEU A 252 -8.56 -13.31 32.34
CA LEU A 252 -9.33 -14.40 32.95
C LEU A 252 -8.46 -15.64 33.16
N GLY A 253 -7.62 -16.02 32.20
CA GLY A 253 -6.70 -17.13 32.39
C GLY A 253 -5.60 -16.84 33.41
N TYR A 254 -5.18 -15.58 33.53
CA TYR A 254 -4.27 -15.14 34.59
C TYR A 254 -4.94 -15.19 35.98
N LEU A 255 -6.13 -14.63 36.13
CA LEU A 255 -6.86 -14.64 37.39
C LEU A 255 -7.21 -16.07 37.84
N GLY A 256 -7.63 -16.93 36.91
CA GLY A 256 -7.93 -18.33 37.21
C GLY A 256 -6.68 -19.12 37.63
N ALA A 257 -5.52 -18.84 37.03
CA ALA A 257 -4.24 -19.43 37.43
C ALA A 257 -3.69 -18.86 38.75
N ASN A 258 -4.21 -17.72 39.21
CA ASN A 258 -3.76 -17.01 40.41
C ASN A 258 -4.92 -16.70 41.37
N PRO A 259 -5.43 -17.71 42.12
CA PRO A 259 -6.65 -17.58 42.92
C PRO A 259 -6.56 -16.62 44.12
N ASP A 260 -5.35 -16.30 44.57
CA ASP A 260 -5.11 -15.23 45.55
C ASP A 260 -5.36 -13.84 44.95
N VAL A 261 -4.93 -13.61 43.70
CA VAL A 261 -5.18 -12.36 42.96
C VAL A 261 -6.66 -12.23 42.65
N LEU A 262 -7.30 -13.29 42.14
CA LEU A 262 -8.74 -13.33 41.88
C LEU A 262 -9.58 -13.02 43.14
N ARG A 263 -9.14 -13.45 44.32
CA ARG A 263 -9.82 -13.09 45.59
C ARG A 263 -9.61 -11.64 46.00
N ALA A 264 -8.51 -11.02 45.57
CA ALA A 264 -8.17 -9.64 45.91
C ALA A 264 -8.84 -8.62 44.98
N VAL A 265 -8.84 -8.87 43.66
CA VAL A 265 -9.33 -7.91 42.65
C VAL A 265 -10.62 -8.34 41.96
N GLY A 266 -11.11 -9.56 42.21
CA GLY A 266 -12.26 -10.11 41.48
C GLY A 266 -11.92 -10.41 40.02
N VAL A 267 -12.92 -10.33 39.15
CA VAL A 267 -12.79 -10.55 37.69
C VAL A 267 -12.43 -9.26 36.92
N ASP A 268 -11.88 -8.26 37.62
CA ASP A 268 -11.47 -6.99 37.01
C ASP A 268 -10.20 -7.18 36.17
N ALA A 269 -10.37 -7.07 34.85
CA ALA A 269 -9.29 -7.26 33.89
C ALA A 269 -8.20 -6.18 33.99
N ALA A 270 -8.57 -4.93 34.30
CA ALA A 270 -7.61 -3.84 34.42
C ALA A 270 -6.77 -4.01 35.70
N ALA A 271 -7.40 -4.39 36.80
CA ALA A 271 -6.70 -4.69 38.04
C ALA A 271 -5.80 -5.94 37.92
N ALA A 272 -6.23 -6.96 37.16
CA ALA A 272 -5.42 -8.13 36.85
C ALA A 272 -4.16 -7.78 36.04
N LEU A 273 -4.32 -6.94 35.01
CA LEU A 273 -3.23 -6.45 34.16
C LEU A 273 -2.23 -5.63 34.99
N GLN A 274 -2.73 -4.71 35.81
CA GLN A 274 -1.89 -3.93 36.73
C GLN A 274 -1.12 -4.84 37.70
N HIS A 275 -1.78 -5.85 38.27
CA HIS A 275 -1.10 -6.81 39.14
C HIS A 275 -0.03 -7.62 38.40
N TYR A 276 -0.29 -8.06 37.17
CA TYR A 276 0.68 -8.80 36.37
C TYR A 276 1.92 -7.96 36.03
N LEU A 277 1.73 -6.75 35.51
CA LEU A 277 2.83 -5.84 35.15
C LEU A 277 3.61 -5.35 36.38
N GLY A 278 2.92 -5.10 37.50
CA GLY A 278 3.54 -4.63 38.73
C GLY A 278 4.31 -5.71 39.50
N HIS A 279 3.79 -6.93 39.53
CA HIS A 279 4.26 -8.00 40.43
C HIS A 279 4.33 -9.37 39.75
N GLY A 280 3.26 -9.78 39.07
CA GLY A 280 3.09 -11.16 38.60
C GLY A 280 4.15 -11.67 37.64
N ALA A 281 4.60 -10.84 36.69
CA ALA A 281 5.62 -11.24 35.72
C ALA A 281 6.96 -11.58 36.40
N ARG A 282 7.35 -10.78 37.41
CA ARG A 282 8.58 -10.97 38.22
C ARG A 282 8.47 -12.15 39.18
N GLU A 283 7.28 -12.37 39.72
CA GLU A 283 6.97 -13.53 40.57
C GLU A 283 6.87 -14.83 39.77
N GLY A 284 6.89 -14.77 38.43
CA GLY A 284 6.77 -15.94 37.56
C GLY A 284 5.38 -16.55 37.53
N ARG A 285 4.35 -15.75 37.88
CA ARG A 285 2.95 -16.15 37.77
C ARG A 285 2.59 -16.34 36.30
N THR A 286 1.95 -17.46 36.01
CA THR A 286 1.54 -17.83 34.64
C THR A 286 0.07 -17.49 34.39
N ALA A 287 -0.28 -17.29 33.12
CA ALA A 287 -1.63 -17.44 32.62
C ALA A 287 -1.81 -18.86 32.07
N GLY A 288 -3.05 -19.37 32.02
CA GLY A 288 -3.31 -20.70 31.45
C GLY A 288 -4.50 -21.46 32.04
N PHE A 289 -5.28 -20.83 32.93
CA PHE A 289 -6.56 -21.40 33.34
C PHE A 289 -7.59 -21.20 32.22
N ASP A 290 -8.19 -22.28 31.72
CA ASP A 290 -9.26 -22.20 30.73
C ASP A 290 -10.63 -22.24 31.44
N PRO A 291 -11.37 -21.11 31.52
CA PRO A 291 -12.70 -21.09 32.11
C PRO A 291 -13.73 -21.92 31.33
N TYR A 292 -13.60 -22.01 30.00
CA TYR A 292 -14.49 -22.84 29.20
C TYR A 292 -14.17 -24.32 29.39
N GLY A 293 -12.88 -24.68 29.50
CA GLY A 293 -12.44 -26.02 29.92
C GLY A 293 -12.98 -26.40 31.30
N TYR A 294 -12.98 -25.47 32.24
CA TYR A 294 -13.59 -25.66 33.56
C TYR A 294 -15.09 -25.91 33.49
N LEU A 295 -15.83 -25.13 32.70
CA LEU A 295 -17.27 -25.36 32.48
C LEU A 295 -17.55 -26.69 31.79
N ALA A 296 -16.80 -27.02 30.73
CA ALA A 296 -16.95 -28.26 29.98
C ALA A 296 -16.67 -29.50 30.85
N SER A 297 -15.70 -29.39 31.77
CA SER A 297 -15.31 -30.47 32.69
C SER A 297 -16.24 -30.62 33.89
N ASN A 298 -17.10 -29.62 34.17
CA ASN A 298 -17.98 -29.59 35.34
C ASN A 298 -19.44 -29.29 34.92
N PRO A 299 -20.20 -30.32 34.46
CA PRO A 299 -21.53 -30.13 33.88
C PRO A 299 -22.56 -29.50 34.81
N ASP A 300 -22.42 -29.68 36.13
CA ASP A 300 -23.25 -29.07 37.16
C ASP A 300 -22.98 -27.57 37.31
N VAL A 301 -21.71 -27.14 37.20
CA VAL A 301 -21.34 -25.72 37.20
C VAL A 301 -21.82 -25.06 35.91
N LEU A 302 -21.63 -25.72 34.76
CA LEU A 302 -22.17 -25.25 33.48
C LEU A 302 -23.71 -25.14 33.51
N ALA A 303 -24.41 -26.06 34.18
CA ALA A 303 -25.86 -25.97 34.33
C ALA A 303 -26.29 -24.78 35.22
N ALA A 304 -25.47 -24.38 36.19
CA ALA A 304 -25.76 -23.30 37.11
C ALA A 304 -25.39 -21.91 36.58
N TYR A 305 -24.28 -21.80 35.83
CA TYR A 305 -23.72 -20.52 35.37
C TYR A 305 -23.81 -20.31 33.85
N GLY A 306 -24.20 -21.32 33.08
CA GLY A 306 -24.18 -21.25 31.61
C GLY A 306 -22.76 -21.10 31.05
N ALA A 307 -22.65 -20.57 29.84
CA ALA A 307 -21.37 -20.34 29.17
C ALA A 307 -20.62 -19.09 29.68
N ASP A 308 -20.85 -18.67 30.93
CA ASP A 308 -20.25 -17.48 31.54
C ASP A 308 -18.85 -17.78 32.13
N PRO A 309 -17.75 -17.31 31.50
CA PRO A 309 -16.41 -17.56 32.00
C PRO A 309 -16.07 -16.80 33.29
N ALA A 310 -16.71 -15.65 33.55
CA ALA A 310 -16.49 -14.89 34.79
C ALA A 310 -17.21 -15.56 35.98
N GLY A 311 -18.42 -16.06 35.74
CA GLY A 311 -19.15 -16.93 36.67
C GLY A 311 -18.37 -18.21 36.98
N ALA A 312 -17.77 -18.83 35.96
CA ALA A 312 -16.90 -20.00 36.11
C ALA A 312 -15.69 -19.74 37.02
N LEU A 313 -15.00 -18.62 36.80
CA LEU A 313 -13.87 -18.19 37.64
C LEU A 313 -14.29 -17.94 39.09
N THR A 314 -15.43 -17.26 39.27
CA THR A 314 -15.97 -16.94 40.59
C THR A 314 -16.30 -18.23 41.36
N HIS A 315 -16.96 -19.19 40.70
CA HIS A 315 -17.22 -20.50 41.29
C HIS A 315 -15.92 -21.26 41.58
N TYR A 316 -14.97 -21.27 40.64
CA TYR A 316 -13.69 -21.96 40.80
C TYR A 316 -12.91 -21.43 42.02
N ALA A 317 -12.86 -20.11 42.18
CA ALA A 317 -12.19 -19.46 43.31
C ALA A 317 -12.87 -19.72 44.66
N GLN A 318 -14.20 -19.77 44.69
CA GLN A 318 -14.98 -19.94 45.93
C GLN A 318 -15.06 -21.41 46.37
N TYR A 319 -15.30 -22.32 45.43
CA TYR A 319 -15.63 -23.72 45.71
C TYR A 319 -14.72 -24.69 44.97
N GLY A 320 -14.46 -24.47 43.67
CA GLY A 320 -13.79 -25.44 42.80
C GLY A 320 -12.41 -25.90 43.27
N LEU A 321 -11.59 -25.00 43.82
CA LEU A 321 -10.27 -25.34 44.39
C LEU A 321 -10.35 -26.24 45.62
N ARG A 322 -11.35 -26.04 46.49
CA ARG A 322 -11.54 -26.87 47.71
C ARG A 322 -12.14 -28.22 47.36
N GLU A 323 -12.95 -28.26 46.31
CA GLU A 323 -13.64 -29.45 45.82
C GLU A 323 -12.76 -30.31 44.89
N GLY A 324 -11.56 -29.83 44.52
CA GLY A 324 -10.64 -30.55 43.64
C GLY A 324 -11.12 -30.63 42.18
N ARG A 325 -11.97 -29.70 41.75
CA ARG A 325 -12.48 -29.64 40.37
C ARG A 325 -11.39 -29.20 39.40
N THR A 326 -11.41 -29.76 38.19
CA THR A 326 -10.38 -29.53 37.17
C THR A 326 -10.95 -28.82 35.94
N ALA A 327 -10.06 -28.18 35.16
CA ALA A 327 -10.38 -27.51 33.90
C ALA A 327 -10.03 -28.34 32.64
N SER A 328 -9.47 -29.53 32.83
CA SER A 328 -8.89 -30.36 31.75
C SER A 328 -9.56 -31.73 31.63
N GLY A 329 -10.77 -31.90 32.15
CA GLY A 329 -11.51 -33.17 32.16
C GLY A 329 -12.33 -33.42 30.89
N PHE A 330 -12.44 -32.43 29.99
CA PHE A 330 -13.18 -32.54 28.74
C PHE A 330 -12.29 -33.01 27.58
N ASP A 331 -12.71 -34.06 26.87
CA ASP A 331 -12.00 -34.59 25.69
C ASP A 331 -12.34 -33.77 24.43
N ALA A 332 -11.68 -32.62 24.30
CA ALA A 332 -11.91 -31.69 23.19
C ALA A 332 -11.48 -32.25 21.82
N LEU A 333 -10.38 -33.02 21.76
CA LEU A 333 -9.92 -33.64 20.52
C LEU A 333 -10.82 -34.79 20.10
N GLY A 334 -11.30 -35.62 21.05
CA GLY A 334 -12.32 -36.62 20.76
C GLY A 334 -13.64 -35.99 20.31
N TYR A 335 -14.01 -34.84 20.89
CA TYR A 335 -15.18 -34.06 20.47
C TYR A 335 -15.04 -33.57 19.02
N LEU A 336 -13.90 -32.97 18.65
CA LEU A 336 -13.61 -32.59 17.25
C LEU A 336 -13.66 -33.81 16.33
N ALA A 337 -12.94 -34.88 16.69
CA ALA A 337 -12.85 -36.10 15.89
C ALA A 337 -14.21 -36.81 15.68
N SER A 338 -15.23 -36.45 16.47
CA SER A 338 -16.59 -36.99 16.34
C SER A 338 -17.41 -36.35 15.22
N TYR A 339 -16.99 -35.19 14.71
CA TYR A 339 -17.81 -34.32 13.86
C TYR A 339 -16.96 -33.66 12.75
N SER A 340 -17.19 -34.07 11.49
CA SER A 340 -16.41 -33.57 10.34
C SER A 340 -16.58 -32.07 10.11
N ASP A 341 -17.74 -31.51 10.42
CA ASP A 341 -18.02 -30.07 10.38
C ASP A 341 -17.18 -29.30 11.41
N LEU A 342 -16.97 -29.87 12.62
CA LEU A 342 -16.10 -29.25 13.61
C LEU A 342 -14.62 -29.39 13.25
N ILE A 343 -14.21 -30.47 12.59
CA ILE A 343 -12.85 -30.60 12.03
C ILE A 343 -12.60 -29.55 10.96
N ALA A 344 -13.60 -29.30 10.08
CA ALA A 344 -13.49 -28.26 9.06
C ALA A 344 -13.44 -26.85 9.68
N ALA A 345 -14.23 -26.59 10.73
CA ALA A 345 -14.31 -25.27 11.36
C ALA A 345 -13.13 -24.94 12.31
N PHE A 346 -12.59 -25.94 13.01
CA PHE A 346 -11.62 -25.70 14.10
C PHE A 346 -10.30 -26.46 13.92
N GLY A 347 -10.20 -27.38 12.94
CA GLY A 347 -9.03 -28.26 12.81
C GLY A 347 -8.74 -29.00 14.12
N ALA A 348 -7.51 -28.84 14.63
CA ALA A 348 -7.08 -29.40 15.91
C ALA A 348 -7.19 -28.41 17.10
N ASP A 349 -7.88 -27.27 16.93
CA ASP A 349 -8.06 -26.27 17.99
C ASP A 349 -8.98 -26.77 19.11
N SER A 350 -8.35 -27.37 20.12
CA SER A 350 -9.02 -27.86 21.33
C SER A 350 -9.73 -26.75 22.14
N ARG A 351 -9.28 -25.48 22.06
CA ARG A 351 -9.92 -24.36 22.79
C ARG A 351 -11.20 -23.92 22.08
N GLY A 352 -11.15 -23.74 20.76
CA GLY A 352 -12.33 -23.50 19.93
C GLY A 352 -13.38 -24.60 20.10
N ALA A 353 -12.96 -25.86 20.07
CA ALA A 353 -13.84 -27.01 20.31
C ALA A 353 -14.53 -26.99 21.68
N THR A 354 -13.78 -26.66 22.73
CA THR A 354 -14.30 -26.57 24.10
C THR A 354 -15.31 -25.42 24.22
N ARG A 355 -15.01 -24.27 23.62
CA ARG A 355 -15.93 -23.13 23.57
C ARG A 355 -17.21 -23.49 22.81
N HIS A 356 -17.09 -24.16 21.66
CA HIS A 356 -18.25 -24.64 20.89
C HIS A 356 -19.12 -25.59 21.71
N TYR A 357 -18.52 -26.58 22.39
CA TYR A 357 -19.26 -27.54 23.21
C TYR A 357 -20.06 -26.85 24.33
N VAL A 358 -19.46 -25.88 25.01
CA VAL A 358 -20.07 -25.14 26.14
C VAL A 358 -21.18 -24.20 25.67
N THR A 359 -21.02 -23.58 24.49
CA THR A 359 -21.96 -22.57 23.98
C THR A 359 -23.12 -23.17 23.17
N HIS A 360 -22.85 -24.18 22.34
CA HIS A 360 -23.81 -24.72 21.36
C HIS A 360 -23.94 -26.24 21.43
N GLY A 361 -22.81 -26.96 21.46
CA GLY A 361 -22.77 -28.42 21.28
C GLY A 361 -23.67 -29.22 22.22
N ARG A 362 -23.84 -28.81 23.47
CA ARG A 362 -24.77 -29.51 24.40
C ARG A 362 -26.24 -29.28 24.08
N GLN A 363 -26.61 -28.08 23.62
CA GLN A 363 -27.99 -27.79 23.22
C GLN A 363 -28.38 -28.56 21.97
N GLU A 364 -27.41 -28.78 21.09
CA GLU A 364 -27.53 -29.60 19.89
C GLU A 364 -27.49 -31.12 20.18
N GLY A 365 -27.26 -31.53 21.43
CA GLY A 365 -27.14 -32.95 21.80
C GLY A 365 -25.87 -33.63 21.31
N ARG A 366 -24.83 -32.88 20.94
CA ARG A 366 -23.55 -33.41 20.50
C ARG A 366 -22.74 -33.97 21.68
N ALA A 367 -22.09 -35.11 21.47
CA ALA A 367 -21.28 -35.82 22.47
C ALA A 367 -20.00 -36.39 21.82
N VAL A 368 -19.00 -36.70 22.65
CA VAL A 368 -17.80 -37.41 22.18
C VAL A 368 -18.18 -38.84 21.79
N THR A 369 -18.10 -39.16 20.50
CA THR A 369 -18.43 -40.48 19.92
C THR A 369 -17.24 -41.14 19.22
N PHE A 370 -16.14 -40.40 19.00
CA PHE A 370 -14.91 -40.92 18.45
C PHE A 370 -14.28 -41.98 19.37
N ASP A 371 -14.07 -43.18 18.83
CA ASP A 371 -13.48 -44.32 19.55
C ASP A 371 -12.02 -44.47 19.12
N ALA A 372 -11.13 -43.82 19.87
CA ALA A 372 -9.70 -43.85 19.60
C ALA A 372 -9.13 -45.29 19.64
N ALA A 373 -9.67 -46.17 20.49
CA ALA A 373 -9.20 -47.55 20.58
C ALA A 373 -9.58 -48.35 19.33
N ALA A 374 -10.78 -48.16 18.80
CA ALA A 374 -11.21 -48.80 17.55
C ALA A 374 -10.46 -48.26 16.33
N TYR A 375 -10.19 -46.94 16.30
CA TYR A 375 -9.40 -46.31 15.25
C TYR A 375 -7.96 -46.83 15.22
N LEU A 376 -7.30 -46.92 16.38
CA LEU A 376 -5.96 -47.50 16.48
C LEU A 376 -5.93 -48.99 16.12
N ALA A 377 -6.97 -49.75 16.48
CA ALA A 377 -7.09 -51.16 16.11
C ALA A 377 -7.28 -51.37 14.59
N ALA A 378 -7.89 -50.40 13.90
CA ALA A 378 -8.08 -50.42 12.45
C ALA A 378 -6.84 -49.95 11.68
N ASN A 379 -5.96 -49.16 12.31
CA ASN A 379 -4.79 -48.53 11.71
C ASN A 379 -3.51 -48.83 12.53
N PRO A 380 -2.89 -50.01 12.35
CA PRO A 380 -1.75 -50.47 13.16
C PRO A 380 -0.49 -49.59 13.03
N ASP A 381 -0.32 -48.94 11.88
CA ASP A 381 0.72 -47.95 11.61
C ASP A 381 0.57 -46.71 12.49
N VAL A 382 -0.65 -46.18 12.61
CA VAL A 382 -0.98 -45.07 13.50
C VAL A 382 -0.82 -45.48 14.97
N ALA A 383 -1.20 -46.72 15.33
CA ALA A 383 -1.00 -47.25 16.67
C ALA A 383 0.49 -47.34 17.06
N ALA A 384 1.36 -47.68 16.11
CA ALA A 384 2.80 -47.69 16.31
C ALA A 384 3.36 -46.25 16.45
N ALA A 385 2.93 -45.32 15.60
CA ALA A 385 3.39 -43.93 15.62
C ALA A 385 2.95 -43.14 16.87
N THR A 386 1.75 -43.42 17.38
CA THR A 386 1.17 -42.74 18.55
C THR A 386 1.44 -43.43 19.88
N ALA A 387 2.14 -44.58 19.86
CA ALA A 387 2.35 -45.45 21.02
C ALA A 387 1.06 -45.82 21.77
N GLY A 388 -0.07 -45.91 21.05
CA GLY A 388 -1.37 -46.22 21.63
C GLY A 388 -2.08 -45.05 22.33
N ASN A 389 -1.59 -43.82 22.23
CA ASN A 389 -2.17 -42.66 22.92
C ASN A 389 -3.48 -42.20 22.23
N ALA A 390 -4.58 -42.19 23.00
CA ALA A 390 -5.91 -41.85 22.48
C ALA A 390 -6.03 -40.41 21.96
N SER A 391 -5.41 -39.44 22.63
CA SER A 391 -5.42 -38.03 22.20
C SER A 391 -4.57 -37.83 20.95
N ALA A 392 -3.42 -38.50 20.84
CA ALA A 392 -2.59 -38.49 19.64
C ALA A 392 -3.28 -39.18 18.46
N ALA A 393 -4.09 -40.22 18.73
CA ALA A 393 -4.91 -40.89 17.72
C ALA A 393 -6.02 -39.97 17.18
N ALA A 394 -6.70 -39.22 18.06
CA ALA A 394 -7.68 -38.22 17.66
C ALA A 394 -7.02 -37.08 16.86
N ALA A 395 -5.87 -36.57 17.32
CA ALA A 395 -5.11 -35.55 16.59
C ALA A 395 -4.68 -36.01 15.19
N HIS A 396 -4.20 -37.26 15.07
CA HIS A 396 -3.85 -37.85 13.78
C HIS A 396 -5.08 -37.97 12.85
N TYR A 397 -6.21 -38.41 13.39
CA TYR A 397 -7.43 -38.53 12.58
C TYR A 397 -7.90 -37.18 12.04
N ILE A 398 -7.89 -36.15 12.89
CA ILE A 398 -8.23 -34.76 12.53
C ILE A 398 -7.28 -34.23 11.44
N ALA A 399 -5.96 -34.41 11.62
CA ALA A 399 -4.97 -33.84 10.71
C ALA A 399 -4.84 -34.58 9.37
N TYR A 400 -5.01 -35.91 9.38
CA TYR A 400 -4.70 -36.76 8.21
C TYR A 400 -5.76 -37.82 7.95
N GLY A 401 -6.23 -38.50 9.00
CA GLY A 401 -7.05 -39.70 8.86
C GLY A 401 -8.38 -39.51 8.14
N LEU A 402 -9.03 -38.35 8.28
CA LEU A 402 -10.27 -38.02 7.56
C LEU A 402 -10.02 -37.84 6.06
N ARG A 403 -8.96 -37.11 5.67
CA ARG A 403 -8.60 -36.84 4.27
C ARG A 403 -8.12 -38.12 3.56
N GLU A 404 -7.38 -38.96 4.26
CA GLU A 404 -6.86 -40.23 3.76
C GLU A 404 -7.92 -41.34 3.68
N GLY A 405 -9.15 -41.09 4.17
CA GLY A 405 -10.22 -42.09 4.18
C GLY A 405 -9.94 -43.29 5.10
N ARG A 406 -9.18 -43.07 6.19
CA ARG A 406 -8.77 -44.15 7.11
C ARG A 406 -9.98 -44.77 7.81
N ALA A 407 -9.96 -46.10 7.96
CA ALA A 407 -11.06 -46.82 8.60
C ALA A 407 -11.14 -46.48 10.10
N LEU A 408 -12.33 -46.09 10.57
CA LEU A 408 -12.59 -45.83 11.99
C LEU A 408 -12.70 -47.12 12.85
N ARG A 409 -12.94 -48.27 12.21
CA ARG A 409 -13.12 -49.57 12.86
C ARG A 409 -12.57 -50.71 11.98
N PRO A 410 -12.09 -51.83 12.55
CA PRO A 410 -11.61 -52.97 11.77
C PRO A 410 -12.71 -53.62 10.91
N ALA A 411 -12.37 -54.03 9.69
CA ALA A 411 -13.31 -54.71 8.78
C ALA A 411 -13.74 -56.08 9.34
N ALA A 412 -15.05 -56.36 9.31
CA ALA A 412 -15.58 -57.68 9.65
C ALA A 412 -15.13 -58.73 8.62
N ARG A 413 -14.60 -59.86 9.09
CA ARG A 413 -14.00 -60.91 8.27
C ARG A 413 -15.04 -61.59 7.36
N ALA A 414 -14.99 -61.31 6.05
CA ALA A 414 -15.77 -62.00 5.02
C ALA A 414 -14.95 -63.08 4.31
N ALA A 415 -15.60 -64.20 3.97
CA ALA A 415 -15.02 -65.42 3.44
C ALA A 415 -14.53 -65.31 1.97
N ALA A 416 -13.58 -66.18 1.63
CA ALA A 416 -12.75 -66.19 0.43
C ALA A 416 -13.48 -66.34 -0.92
N ALA A 417 -12.89 -65.74 -1.96
CA ALA A 417 -13.22 -65.86 -3.39
C ALA A 417 -12.54 -67.07 -4.06
N PRO A 418 -12.82 -67.31 -5.36
CA PRO A 418 -11.70 -67.63 -6.27
C PRO A 418 -11.69 -66.86 -7.62
N VAL A 419 -10.44 -66.75 -8.08
CA VAL A 419 -9.74 -66.10 -9.21
C VAL A 419 -10.07 -66.57 -10.65
N ALA A 420 -9.84 -65.67 -11.63
CA ALA A 420 -9.30 -65.90 -13.00
C ALA A 420 -9.12 -64.54 -13.71
N ASP A 421 -8.23 -64.23 -14.67
CA ASP A 421 -6.92 -64.68 -15.18
C ASP A 421 -6.52 -63.55 -16.20
N LEU A 422 -5.25 -63.14 -16.30
CA LEU A 422 -4.71 -62.10 -17.24
C LEU A 422 -4.12 -62.80 -18.52
N PRO A 423 -3.47 -62.20 -19.57
CA PRO A 423 -2.87 -60.85 -19.78
C PRO A 423 -2.94 -60.33 -21.27
N PRO A 424 -1.94 -59.64 -21.90
CA PRO A 424 -1.78 -58.18 -22.05
C PRO A 424 -1.57 -57.69 -23.52
N GLN A 425 -1.49 -56.38 -23.80
CA GLN A 425 -0.53 -55.80 -24.78
C GLN A 425 -0.57 -54.26 -24.89
N ALA A 426 0.63 -53.69 -25.09
CA ALA A 426 0.89 -52.30 -25.45
C ALA A 426 1.64 -52.22 -26.79
N ALA A 427 1.51 -51.06 -27.46
CA ALA A 427 2.39 -50.43 -28.47
C ALA A 427 2.12 -50.61 -30.00
N ALA A 428 1.65 -49.49 -30.59
CA ALA A 428 2.25 -48.69 -31.70
C ALA A 428 2.01 -48.96 -33.22
N MET A 429 1.81 -47.82 -33.93
CA MET A 429 1.83 -47.51 -35.38
C MET A 429 0.67 -48.08 -36.24
N GLY A 430 -0.02 -47.36 -37.14
CA GLY A 430 0.15 -46.03 -37.73
C GLY A 430 -0.47 -46.04 -39.15
N ALA A 431 -1.07 -44.91 -39.56
CA ALA A 431 -1.56 -44.54 -40.91
C ALA A 431 -2.84 -45.20 -41.45
N ALA A 432 -3.75 -44.53 -42.17
CA ALA A 432 -4.05 -43.12 -42.45
C ALA A 432 -5.38 -43.09 -43.24
N LEU A 433 -6.20 -42.05 -43.06
CA LEU A 433 -6.82 -41.20 -44.11
C LEU A 433 -8.14 -40.57 -43.62
N GLY A 434 -8.10 -39.25 -43.48
CA GLY A 434 -9.22 -38.36 -43.18
C GLY A 434 -8.70 -37.01 -42.68
N ALA A 435 -7.87 -36.34 -43.50
CA ALA A 435 -7.21 -35.08 -43.18
C ALA A 435 -8.23 -33.93 -43.09
N GLY A 436 -8.43 -33.40 -41.88
CA GLY A 436 -8.64 -31.97 -41.66
C GLY A 436 -7.28 -31.39 -41.26
N ALA A 437 -6.90 -30.24 -41.80
CA ALA A 437 -5.62 -29.59 -41.54
C ALA A 437 -5.40 -29.40 -40.03
N ALA A 438 -4.21 -29.79 -39.54
CA ALA A 438 -3.81 -29.58 -38.16
C ALA A 438 -3.27 -28.15 -38.01
N ALA A 439 -3.62 -27.48 -36.91
CA ALA A 439 -3.19 -26.13 -36.61
C ALA A 439 -1.66 -25.99 -36.63
N VAL A 440 -1.14 -24.92 -37.23
CA VAL A 440 0.29 -24.61 -37.14
C VAL A 440 0.56 -24.05 -35.75
N VAL A 441 1.50 -24.65 -35.02
CA VAL A 441 1.91 -24.16 -33.70
C VAL A 441 3.12 -23.23 -33.87
N LEU A 442 2.99 -21.97 -33.46
CA LEU A 442 4.02 -20.94 -33.46
C LEU A 442 4.34 -20.60 -32.01
N THR A 443 5.62 -20.64 -31.64
CA THR A 443 6.07 -20.32 -30.27
C THR A 443 7.12 -19.24 -30.31
N GLY A 444 6.95 -18.18 -29.52
CA GLY A 444 7.87 -17.07 -29.31
C GLY A 444 9.10 -17.45 -28.50
N THR A 445 9.80 -16.43 -28.04
CA THR A 445 10.99 -16.45 -27.17
C THR A 445 10.63 -15.88 -25.80
N ALA A 446 11.61 -15.59 -24.94
CA ALA A 446 11.35 -15.05 -23.59
C ALA A 446 11.56 -13.52 -23.54
N GLY A 447 11.42 -12.83 -24.65
CA GLY A 447 11.40 -11.36 -24.73
C GLY A 447 10.46 -10.92 -25.85
N ASN A 448 10.18 -9.63 -25.95
CA ASN A 448 9.09 -9.09 -26.78
C ASN A 448 9.16 -9.54 -28.25
N ASP A 449 8.20 -10.37 -28.64
CA ASP A 449 8.10 -10.96 -29.97
C ASP A 449 6.90 -10.41 -30.75
N THR A 450 7.12 -10.15 -32.05
CA THR A 450 6.02 -9.88 -32.99
C THR A 450 5.74 -11.13 -33.81
N LEU A 451 4.60 -11.75 -33.53
CA LEU A 451 4.17 -13.03 -34.08
C LEU A 451 3.00 -12.83 -35.06
N SER A 452 2.86 -13.70 -36.05
CA SER A 452 1.78 -13.63 -37.04
C SER A 452 1.40 -15.01 -37.52
N GLY A 453 0.09 -15.21 -37.73
CA GLY A 453 -0.47 -16.43 -38.28
C GLY A 453 -0.05 -16.68 -39.74
N SER A 454 -0.29 -17.89 -40.20
CA SER A 454 -0.10 -18.30 -41.58
C SER A 454 -1.30 -17.89 -42.43
N ALA A 455 -1.08 -17.12 -43.51
CA ALA A 455 -2.13 -16.81 -44.50
C ALA A 455 -2.48 -18.02 -45.41
N ALA A 456 -2.38 -19.25 -44.88
CA ALA A 456 -2.51 -20.48 -45.64
C ALA A 456 -3.98 -20.91 -45.76
N PHE A 457 -4.34 -21.49 -46.90
CA PHE A 457 -5.65 -22.11 -47.12
C PHE A 457 -5.49 -23.63 -47.24
N ASP A 458 -6.40 -24.39 -46.65
CA ASP A 458 -6.46 -25.83 -46.82
C ASP A 458 -6.80 -26.23 -48.28
N ALA A 459 -6.73 -27.53 -48.58
CA ALA A 459 -7.01 -28.04 -49.93
C ALA A 459 -8.47 -27.84 -50.40
N LEU A 460 -9.37 -27.38 -49.51
CA LEU A 460 -10.77 -27.06 -49.77
C LEU A 460 -11.00 -25.54 -49.88
N GLY A 461 -9.95 -24.73 -49.70
CA GLY A 461 -9.98 -23.28 -49.80
C GLY A 461 -10.44 -22.57 -48.52
N ASN A 462 -10.45 -23.26 -47.37
CA ASN A 462 -10.72 -22.64 -46.08
C ASN A 462 -9.43 -22.10 -45.47
N PRO A 463 -9.46 -20.94 -44.81
CA PRO A 463 -8.30 -20.45 -44.06
C PRO A 463 -7.88 -21.45 -42.96
N VAL A 464 -6.58 -21.56 -42.70
CA VAL A 464 -5.99 -22.47 -41.70
C VAL A 464 -5.93 -21.77 -40.35
N SER A 465 -6.38 -22.47 -39.31
CA SER A 465 -6.29 -22.04 -37.91
C SER A 465 -4.89 -22.26 -37.34
N ASP A 466 -4.37 -21.29 -36.58
CA ASP A 466 -3.07 -21.38 -35.93
C ASP A 466 -3.17 -21.40 -34.40
N ALA A 467 -2.16 -21.93 -33.74
CA ALA A 467 -1.98 -21.87 -32.30
C ALA A 467 -0.67 -21.14 -32.01
N VAL A 468 -0.75 -20.03 -31.29
CA VAL A 468 0.38 -19.12 -31.08
C VAL A 468 0.59 -18.91 -29.60
N ASP A 469 1.84 -19.06 -29.16
CA ASP A 469 2.25 -18.92 -27.77
C ASP A 469 3.44 -17.94 -27.68
N GLY A 470 3.25 -16.76 -27.10
CA GLY A 470 4.31 -15.74 -27.00
C GLY A 470 5.40 -16.09 -25.99
N LEU A 471 5.01 -16.83 -24.94
CA LEU A 471 5.81 -17.18 -23.76
C LEU A 471 5.99 -16.02 -22.78
N GLY A 472 7.07 -15.24 -22.80
CA GLY A 472 7.29 -14.18 -21.81
C GLY A 472 7.95 -12.96 -22.41
N GLY A 473 7.67 -11.78 -21.85
CA GLY A 473 7.86 -10.49 -22.54
C GLY A 473 6.50 -9.91 -22.96
N ILE A 474 6.51 -8.74 -23.60
CA ILE A 474 5.30 -8.15 -24.20
C ILE A 474 5.24 -8.58 -25.67
N ASP A 475 4.32 -9.48 -25.97
CA ASP A 475 4.22 -10.11 -27.27
C ASP A 475 3.04 -9.57 -28.09
N SER A 476 3.30 -9.30 -29.37
CA SER A 476 2.33 -8.72 -30.29
C SER A 476 1.94 -9.70 -31.38
N PHE A 477 0.64 -9.89 -31.60
CA PHE A 477 0.11 -10.73 -32.68
C PHE A 477 -0.47 -9.90 -33.82
N VAL A 478 0.06 -10.06 -35.03
CA VAL A 478 -0.31 -9.28 -36.21
C VAL A 478 -1.51 -9.89 -36.94
N LEU A 479 -2.59 -9.11 -37.01
CA LEU A 479 -3.78 -9.37 -37.82
C LEU A 479 -3.63 -8.72 -39.20
N THR A 480 -4.10 -9.38 -40.27
CA THR A 480 -3.90 -8.86 -41.63
C THR A 480 -4.91 -7.79 -42.07
N GLY A 481 -5.88 -7.46 -41.20
CA GLY A 481 -6.95 -6.52 -41.49
C GLY A 481 -7.36 -5.75 -40.24
N VAL A 482 -8.39 -4.92 -40.40
CA VAL A 482 -8.91 -4.07 -39.32
C VAL A 482 -9.50 -4.92 -38.19
N LEU A 483 -9.36 -4.51 -36.93
CA LEU A 483 -9.79 -5.30 -35.77
C LEU A 483 -11.29 -5.66 -35.85
N ALA A 484 -12.12 -4.74 -36.33
CA ALA A 484 -13.57 -4.95 -36.51
C ALA A 484 -13.93 -6.10 -37.49
N SER A 485 -12.97 -6.58 -38.29
CA SER A 485 -13.14 -7.74 -39.16
C SER A 485 -12.93 -9.08 -38.45
N TYR A 486 -12.46 -9.06 -37.21
CA TYR A 486 -12.21 -10.22 -36.37
C TYR A 486 -13.21 -10.27 -35.21
N SER A 487 -13.59 -11.48 -34.81
CA SER A 487 -14.34 -11.76 -33.59
C SER A 487 -13.41 -12.39 -32.57
N LEU A 488 -13.34 -11.80 -31.38
CA LEU A 488 -12.50 -12.25 -30.28
C LEU A 488 -13.38 -12.96 -29.24
N ALA A 489 -12.90 -14.08 -28.70
CA ALA A 489 -13.57 -14.83 -27.64
C ALA A 489 -12.56 -15.54 -26.75
N ILE A 490 -12.86 -15.76 -25.47
CA ILE A 490 -12.08 -16.62 -24.60
C ILE A 490 -12.71 -18.02 -24.59
N ASP A 491 -11.92 -19.07 -24.78
CA ASP A 491 -12.42 -20.45 -24.71
C ASP A 491 -12.60 -20.94 -23.27
N ALA A 492 -13.10 -22.17 -23.11
CA ALA A 492 -13.36 -22.75 -21.78
C ALA A 492 -12.10 -22.97 -20.91
N ASN A 493 -10.90 -22.81 -21.47
CA ASN A 493 -9.63 -22.96 -20.79
C ASN A 493 -8.91 -21.61 -20.58
N GLY A 494 -9.58 -20.49 -20.88
CA GLY A 494 -8.99 -19.16 -20.70
C GLY A 494 -8.11 -18.70 -21.87
N ILE A 495 -8.09 -19.42 -22.99
CA ILE A 495 -7.25 -19.09 -24.16
C ILE A 495 -8.00 -18.11 -25.07
N LEU A 496 -7.31 -17.07 -25.54
CA LEU A 496 -7.87 -16.13 -26.51
C LEU A 496 -8.01 -16.80 -27.88
N VAL A 497 -9.22 -16.71 -28.43
CA VAL A 497 -9.59 -17.20 -29.75
C VAL A 497 -9.94 -16.01 -30.63
N VAL A 498 -9.15 -15.78 -31.67
CA VAL A 498 -9.36 -14.71 -32.65
C VAL A 498 -9.84 -15.33 -33.95
N SER A 499 -11.06 -15.02 -34.38
CA SER A 499 -11.64 -15.58 -35.61
C SER A 499 -11.91 -14.47 -36.62
N GLY A 500 -11.37 -14.57 -37.82
CA GLY A 500 -11.55 -13.56 -38.86
C GLY A 500 -11.28 -14.08 -40.27
N PRO A 501 -10.95 -13.17 -41.22
CA PRO A 501 -10.75 -13.51 -42.62
C PRO A 501 -9.65 -14.55 -42.87
N ASP A 502 -8.66 -14.64 -41.98
CA ASP A 502 -7.52 -15.55 -42.10
C ASP A 502 -7.66 -16.85 -41.30
N GLY A 503 -8.81 -17.07 -40.67
CA GLY A 503 -9.07 -18.29 -39.91
C GLY A 503 -9.43 -18.02 -38.47
N THR A 504 -9.41 -19.09 -37.66
CA THR A 504 -9.62 -19.02 -36.21
C THR A 504 -8.33 -19.40 -35.52
N ASP A 505 -7.68 -18.44 -34.90
CA ASP A 505 -6.41 -18.61 -34.21
C ASP A 505 -6.62 -18.68 -32.71
N THR A 506 -5.76 -19.43 -32.03
CA THR A 506 -5.71 -19.52 -30.56
C THR A 506 -4.41 -18.93 -30.06
N LEU A 507 -4.47 -17.97 -29.15
CA LEU A 507 -3.36 -17.15 -28.69
C LEU A 507 -3.18 -17.30 -27.17
N THR A 508 -1.95 -17.60 -26.73
CA THR A 508 -1.52 -17.63 -25.33
C THR A 508 -0.29 -16.75 -25.12
N GLY A 509 -0.23 -16.02 -24.01
CA GLY A 509 0.88 -15.07 -23.74
C GLY A 509 1.04 -14.05 -24.86
N ILE A 510 -0.05 -13.38 -25.25
CA ILE A 510 -0.06 -12.31 -26.26
C ILE A 510 -0.80 -11.13 -25.63
N GLU A 511 -0.13 -9.99 -25.52
CA GLU A 511 -0.61 -8.81 -24.80
C GLU A 511 -1.16 -7.76 -25.77
N LEU A 512 -0.70 -7.76 -27.04
CA LEU A 512 -1.09 -6.78 -28.06
C LEU A 512 -1.59 -7.47 -29.34
N LEU A 513 -2.74 -7.01 -29.88
CA LEU A 513 -3.17 -7.34 -31.25
C LEU A 513 -2.85 -6.17 -32.18
N GLN A 514 -2.00 -6.40 -33.17
CA GLN A 514 -1.65 -5.40 -34.18
C GLN A 514 -2.52 -5.61 -35.41
N ALA A 515 -3.61 -4.85 -35.51
CA ALA A 515 -4.44 -4.81 -36.70
C ALA A 515 -4.03 -3.66 -37.61
N THR A 516 -4.56 -3.64 -38.84
CA THR A 516 -4.18 -2.59 -39.81
C THR A 516 -4.70 -1.20 -39.42
N ASP A 517 -5.66 -1.12 -38.51
CA ASP A 517 -6.27 0.10 -37.96
C ASP A 517 -5.73 0.50 -36.58
N GLY A 518 -4.78 -0.25 -36.01
CA GLY A 518 -4.18 0.11 -34.73
C GLY A 518 -3.58 -1.08 -33.98
N ILE A 519 -2.92 -0.77 -32.87
CA ILE A 519 -2.43 -1.76 -31.91
C ILE A 519 -3.38 -1.74 -30.72
N TYR A 520 -3.87 -2.91 -30.36
CA TYR A 520 -4.93 -3.05 -29.37
C TYR A 520 -4.49 -3.96 -28.23
N PRO A 521 -4.43 -3.44 -26.99
CA PRO A 521 -4.16 -4.28 -25.82
C PRO A 521 -5.25 -5.32 -25.64
N VAL A 522 -4.85 -6.59 -25.55
CA VAL A 522 -5.80 -7.71 -25.43
C VAL A 522 -6.72 -7.56 -24.22
N GLY A 523 -6.18 -7.05 -23.10
CA GLY A 523 -6.94 -6.77 -21.88
C GLY A 523 -8.07 -5.74 -22.03
N SER A 524 -8.02 -4.91 -23.07
CA SER A 524 -9.04 -3.88 -23.39
C SER A 524 -10.13 -4.40 -24.35
N LEU A 525 -9.84 -5.46 -25.12
CA LEU A 525 -10.67 -5.92 -26.24
C LEU A 525 -11.66 -7.04 -25.89
N VAL A 526 -11.28 -7.89 -24.93
CA VAL A 526 -12.17 -8.90 -24.37
C VAL A 526 -12.66 -8.36 -23.04
N GLY A 527 -13.85 -7.75 -23.06
CA GLY A 527 -14.52 -7.37 -21.83
C GLY A 527 -14.56 -8.59 -20.91
N PHE A 528 -13.87 -8.49 -19.77
CA PHE A 528 -14.07 -9.41 -18.67
C PHE A 528 -15.55 -9.33 -18.33
N SER A 529 -16.34 -10.27 -18.86
CA SER A 529 -17.62 -10.55 -18.27
C SER A 529 -17.29 -10.88 -16.83
N GLN A 530 -17.82 -10.09 -15.90
CA GLN A 530 -17.74 -10.36 -14.47
C GLN A 530 -17.72 -11.87 -14.25
N PRO A 531 -16.85 -12.40 -13.37
CA PRO A 531 -17.21 -13.65 -12.72
C PRO A 531 -18.56 -13.36 -12.05
N SER A 532 -19.64 -13.73 -12.73
CA SER A 532 -20.92 -13.90 -12.08
C SER A 532 -20.63 -14.81 -10.90
N LEU A 533 -21.03 -14.38 -9.71
CA LEU A 533 -20.97 -15.10 -8.42
C LEU A 533 -21.72 -16.45 -8.41
N THR A 534 -21.96 -17.05 -9.57
CA THR A 534 -22.62 -18.33 -9.77
C THR A 534 -21.62 -19.39 -10.20
N GLY A 535 -20.45 -19.49 -9.54
CA GLY A 535 -19.54 -20.60 -9.83
C GLY A 535 -18.21 -20.67 -9.10
N LEU A 536 -17.66 -19.57 -8.57
CA LEU A 536 -16.38 -19.62 -7.87
C LEU A 536 -16.57 -20.18 -6.45
N THR A 537 -15.76 -21.17 -6.08
CA THR A 537 -15.77 -21.72 -4.71
C THR A 537 -14.91 -20.80 -3.86
N VAL A 538 -15.48 -19.69 -3.39
CA VAL A 538 -14.78 -18.74 -2.52
C VAL A 538 -14.35 -19.48 -1.24
N SER A 539 -13.05 -19.44 -0.91
CA SER A 539 -12.49 -20.13 0.27
C SER A 539 -13.01 -19.51 1.58
N ALA A 540 -13.36 -18.21 1.56
CA ALA A 540 -14.03 -17.49 2.65
C ALA A 540 -14.85 -16.30 2.11
N SER A 541 -16.15 -16.24 2.41
CA SER A 541 -16.97 -15.04 2.19
C SER A 541 -17.25 -14.36 3.52
N ALA A 542 -16.92 -13.08 3.61
CA ALA A 542 -17.15 -12.26 4.80
C ALA A 542 -18.59 -11.71 4.87
N SER A 543 -18.86 -10.98 5.94
CA SER A 543 -20.19 -10.56 6.36
C SER A 543 -20.58 -9.22 5.70
N SER A 544 -21.23 -8.32 6.43
CA SER A 544 -21.58 -6.98 5.94
C SER A 544 -20.97 -5.89 6.82
N GLY A 545 -19.88 -6.19 7.51
CA GLY A 545 -19.13 -5.22 8.29
C GLY A 545 -17.65 -5.56 8.23
N ASP A 546 -16.83 -4.62 8.70
CA ASP A 546 -15.37 -4.64 8.59
C ASP A 546 -14.74 -5.97 9.04
N ASP A 547 -14.21 -6.72 8.08
CA ASP A 547 -13.69 -8.07 8.24
C ASP A 547 -12.16 -8.11 8.00
N TYR A 548 -11.46 -9.01 8.72
CA TYR A 548 -10.03 -9.26 8.55
C TYR A 548 -9.82 -10.69 8.05
N LEU A 549 -9.42 -10.82 6.80
CA LEU A 549 -9.32 -12.08 6.06
C LEU A 549 -7.86 -12.36 5.69
N VAL A 550 -7.45 -13.62 5.84
CA VAL A 550 -6.08 -14.05 5.53
C VAL A 550 -6.12 -15.39 4.79
N GLY A 551 -5.47 -15.43 3.64
CA GLY A 551 -5.21 -16.59 2.80
C GLY A 551 -4.09 -17.49 3.34
N GLY A 552 -3.68 -18.42 2.49
CA GLY A 552 -2.71 -19.47 2.74
C GLY A 552 -1.36 -19.19 2.09
N VAL A 553 -0.71 -20.24 1.58
CA VAL A 553 0.55 -20.14 0.82
C VAL A 553 0.40 -20.75 -0.58
N GLN A 554 -0.84 -20.87 -1.02
CA GLN A 554 -1.29 -21.41 -2.31
C GLN A 554 -2.36 -20.44 -2.82
N GLY A 555 -2.59 -20.43 -4.14
CA GLY A 555 -3.61 -19.56 -4.71
C GLY A 555 -5.00 -19.71 -4.07
N ASP A 556 -5.52 -18.60 -3.57
CA ASP A 556 -6.77 -18.45 -2.85
C ASP A 556 -7.73 -17.51 -3.58
N ALA A 557 -9.03 -17.69 -3.32
CA ALA A 557 -10.07 -16.76 -3.77
C ALA A 557 -10.86 -16.25 -2.56
N ILE A 558 -10.75 -14.95 -2.27
CA ILE A 558 -11.26 -14.32 -1.05
C ILE A 558 -12.12 -13.09 -1.40
N GLY A 559 -13.27 -12.95 -0.74
CA GLY A 559 -14.14 -11.77 -0.87
C GLY A 559 -14.52 -11.16 0.48
N GLY A 560 -14.28 -9.86 0.63
CA GLY A 560 -14.62 -9.03 1.80
C GLY A 560 -16.12 -8.81 1.96
N GLY A 561 -16.81 -8.50 0.87
CA GLY A 561 -18.27 -8.42 0.87
C GLY A 561 -18.75 -6.99 1.07
N ALA A 562 -19.11 -6.59 2.29
CA ALA A 562 -19.44 -5.19 2.53
C ALA A 562 -18.87 -4.73 3.87
N GLY A 563 -18.46 -3.48 3.96
CA GLY A 563 -17.69 -2.99 5.10
C GLY A 563 -16.28 -2.60 4.67
N ASN A 564 -15.50 -2.05 5.57
CA ASN A 564 -14.10 -1.71 5.28
C ASN A 564 -13.22 -2.90 5.67
N ASP A 565 -12.88 -3.72 4.70
CA ASP A 565 -12.26 -5.01 4.89
C ASP A 565 -10.73 -4.93 4.76
N THR A 566 -10.04 -5.88 5.37
CA THR A 566 -8.60 -6.07 5.17
C THR A 566 -8.35 -7.52 4.79
N ILE A 567 -7.81 -7.73 3.59
CA ILE A 567 -7.63 -9.04 2.97
C ILE A 567 -6.15 -9.24 2.66
N ALA A 568 -5.55 -10.35 3.10
CA ALA A 568 -4.17 -10.70 2.79
C ALA A 568 -4.08 -12.08 2.14
N GLY A 569 -3.59 -12.20 0.91
CA GLY A 569 -3.37 -13.46 0.18
C GLY A 569 -2.16 -14.25 0.70
N LEU A 570 -1.09 -13.53 1.03
CA LEU A 570 0.23 -14.00 1.50
C LEU A 570 1.09 -14.60 0.40
N GLY A 571 0.73 -15.74 -0.20
CA GLY A 571 1.51 -16.23 -1.32
C GLY A 571 0.86 -17.36 -2.09
N GLY A 572 1.33 -17.58 -3.32
CA GLY A 572 0.56 -18.23 -4.36
C GLY A 572 -0.14 -17.18 -5.22
N SER A 573 -0.72 -17.59 -6.36
CA SER A 573 -1.50 -16.68 -7.22
C SER A 573 -2.93 -16.56 -6.71
N ASP A 574 -3.22 -15.44 -6.06
CA ASP A 574 -4.45 -15.17 -5.34
C ASP A 574 -5.44 -14.34 -6.16
N THR A 575 -6.71 -14.38 -5.76
CA THR A 575 -7.79 -13.55 -6.31
C THR A 575 -8.57 -12.94 -5.15
N LEU A 576 -8.39 -11.65 -4.94
CA LEU A 576 -8.90 -10.91 -3.79
C LEU A 576 -9.92 -9.85 -4.24
N PHE A 577 -11.08 -9.82 -3.59
CA PHE A 577 -12.15 -8.85 -3.86
C PHE A 577 -12.54 -8.11 -2.58
N GLY A 578 -12.36 -6.79 -2.53
CA GLY A 578 -12.86 -5.95 -1.44
C GLY A 578 -14.40 -5.90 -1.45
N ASN A 579 -14.94 -5.57 -2.62
CA ASN A 579 -16.35 -5.32 -2.91
C ASN A 579 -16.79 -3.93 -2.44
N ALA A 580 -17.61 -3.80 -1.39
CA ALA A 580 -18.19 -2.50 -1.05
C ALA A 580 -17.67 -1.95 0.28
N GLY A 581 -17.01 -0.82 0.25
CA GLY A 581 -16.38 -0.19 1.40
C GLY A 581 -14.99 0.31 1.04
N ASN A 582 -14.26 0.84 2.03
CA ASN A 582 -12.88 1.26 1.84
C ASN A 582 -11.98 0.13 2.33
N ASP A 583 -11.49 -0.65 1.39
CA ASP A 583 -10.84 -1.93 1.62
C ASP A 583 -9.31 -1.83 1.53
N VAL A 584 -8.63 -2.77 2.18
CA VAL A 584 -7.17 -2.95 2.09
C VAL A 584 -6.87 -4.36 1.63
N LEU A 585 -6.34 -4.50 0.42
CA LEU A 585 -6.00 -5.79 -0.18
C LEU A 585 -4.47 -5.91 -0.31
N LEU A 586 -3.93 -7.04 0.15
CA LEU A 586 -2.51 -7.39 0.04
C LEU A 586 -2.39 -8.73 -0.69
N GLY A 587 -1.85 -8.76 -1.90
CA GLY A 587 -1.59 -9.98 -2.68
C GLY A 587 -0.54 -10.84 -2.00
N GLY A 588 0.71 -10.38 -2.03
CA GLY A 588 1.85 -11.05 -1.39
C GLY A 588 2.81 -11.62 -2.43
N ASP A 589 3.28 -12.85 -2.24
CA ASP A 589 4.18 -13.50 -3.22
C ASP A 589 3.36 -14.27 -4.27
N GLY A 590 3.33 -13.86 -5.53
CA GLY A 590 2.58 -14.56 -6.57
C GLY A 590 2.20 -13.65 -7.73
N ALA A 591 1.53 -14.22 -8.74
CA ALA A 591 0.84 -13.41 -9.74
C ALA A 591 -0.62 -13.32 -9.31
N ASP A 592 -1.00 -12.20 -8.72
CA ASP A 592 -2.24 -11.98 -7.98
C ASP A 592 -3.24 -11.13 -8.78
N GLN A 593 -4.52 -11.27 -8.44
CA GLN A 593 -5.60 -10.47 -9.00
C GLN A 593 -6.36 -9.79 -7.87
N LEU A 594 -6.30 -8.47 -7.79
CA LEU A 594 -6.91 -7.67 -6.75
C LEU A 594 -7.97 -6.74 -7.35
N GLU A 595 -9.16 -6.69 -6.74
CA GLU A 595 -10.24 -5.78 -7.10
C GLU A 595 -10.79 -5.12 -5.83
N GLY A 596 -10.63 -3.80 -5.70
CA GLY A 596 -11.11 -3.01 -4.56
C GLY A 596 -12.62 -2.99 -4.51
N GLY A 597 -13.24 -2.48 -5.57
CA GLY A 597 -14.65 -2.60 -5.86
C GLY A 597 -15.38 -1.27 -5.82
N ALA A 598 -15.73 -0.78 -4.64
CA ALA A 598 -16.58 0.37 -4.46
C ALA A 598 -16.24 1.09 -3.17
N GLY A 599 -15.48 2.17 -3.25
CA GLY A 599 -15.06 2.94 -2.10
C GLY A 599 -13.71 3.57 -2.37
N ASN A 600 -12.95 3.94 -1.34
CA ASN A 600 -11.57 4.37 -1.52
C ASN A 600 -10.67 3.25 -1.01
N ASP A 601 -10.08 2.52 -1.94
CA ASP A 601 -9.41 1.26 -1.68
C ASP A 601 -7.88 1.41 -1.73
N LEU A 602 -7.20 0.50 -1.03
CA LEU A 602 -5.75 0.42 -0.96
C LEU A 602 -5.30 -0.99 -1.35
N LEU A 603 -4.69 -1.13 -2.53
CA LEU A 603 -4.27 -2.40 -3.11
C LEU A 603 -2.75 -2.47 -3.18
N PHE A 604 -2.18 -3.58 -2.71
CA PHE A 604 -0.77 -3.92 -2.84
C PHE A 604 -0.66 -5.27 -3.57
N GLY A 605 -0.02 -5.29 -4.75
CA GLY A 605 0.27 -6.51 -5.50
C GLY A 605 1.27 -7.37 -4.76
N GLY A 606 2.49 -6.88 -4.63
CA GLY A 606 3.55 -7.53 -3.88
C GLY A 606 4.66 -8.00 -4.80
N ALA A 607 4.94 -9.29 -4.83
CA ALA A 607 6.02 -9.84 -5.64
C ALA A 607 5.48 -10.79 -6.70
N GLY A 608 5.62 -10.43 -7.97
CA GLY A 608 5.17 -11.19 -9.14
C GLY A 608 4.39 -10.28 -10.09
N ASP A 609 3.98 -10.80 -11.25
CA ASP A 609 3.27 -9.99 -12.24
C ASP A 609 1.77 -9.93 -11.87
N ASP A 610 1.32 -8.79 -11.35
CA ASP A 610 0.02 -8.62 -10.70
C ASP A 610 -1.00 -7.85 -11.55
N LEU A 611 -2.29 -8.08 -11.26
CA LEU A 611 -3.43 -7.38 -11.85
C LEU A 611 -4.22 -6.66 -10.76
N LEU A 612 -4.17 -5.34 -10.72
CA LEU A 612 -4.86 -4.51 -9.73
C LEU A 612 -5.95 -3.67 -10.38
N ARG A 613 -7.15 -3.69 -9.79
CA ARG A 613 -8.29 -2.86 -10.18
C ARG A 613 -8.85 -2.11 -8.98
N GLY A 614 -8.90 -0.79 -9.04
CA GLY A 614 -9.52 0.04 -8.01
C GLY A 614 -11.02 -0.20 -7.98
N ASP A 615 -11.72 0.38 -8.95
CA ASP A 615 -13.18 0.34 -9.03
C ASP A 615 -13.74 -0.53 -10.18
N ILE A 616 -14.99 -0.98 -10.00
CA ILE A 616 -15.82 -1.49 -11.11
C ILE A 616 -16.48 -0.30 -11.84
N ILE A 617 -16.71 -0.45 -13.14
CA ILE A 617 -17.44 0.51 -14.00
C ILE A 617 -18.73 1.06 -13.31
N ASP A 618 -18.88 2.38 -13.29
CA ASP A 618 -20.00 3.17 -12.73
C ASP A 618 -20.01 3.30 -11.19
N VAL A 619 -18.90 2.96 -10.52
CA VAL A 619 -18.60 3.35 -9.13
C VAL A 619 -17.51 4.43 -9.15
N THR A 620 -17.46 5.25 -8.10
CA THR A 620 -16.47 6.32 -7.96
C THR A 620 -15.76 6.17 -6.62
N GLY A 621 -14.44 6.16 -6.66
CA GLY A 621 -13.55 5.83 -5.56
C GLY A 621 -12.21 6.50 -5.78
N ASN A 622 -11.59 7.06 -4.74
CA ASN A 622 -10.22 7.56 -4.86
C ASN A 622 -9.27 6.48 -4.32
N ASP A 623 -8.69 5.73 -5.22
CA ASP A 623 -7.96 4.51 -4.94
C ASP A 623 -6.45 4.72 -4.91
N THR A 624 -5.77 3.79 -4.24
CA THR A 624 -4.31 3.74 -4.17
C THR A 624 -3.85 2.34 -4.55
N LEU A 625 -3.22 2.20 -5.70
CA LEU A 625 -2.75 0.91 -6.25
C LEU A 625 -1.21 0.90 -6.27
N LEU A 626 -0.61 -0.14 -5.69
CA LEU A 626 0.83 -0.37 -5.68
C LEU A 626 1.14 -1.74 -6.27
N GLY A 627 1.81 -1.80 -7.41
CA GLY A 627 2.27 -3.06 -8.02
C GLY A 627 3.36 -3.74 -7.19
N GLU A 628 4.39 -2.94 -6.84
CA GLU A 628 5.61 -3.36 -6.12
C GLU A 628 6.66 -4.03 -7.01
N ASP A 629 6.96 -5.33 -6.87
CA ASP A 629 8.01 -6.02 -7.66
C ASP A 629 7.33 -6.90 -8.74
N GLY A 630 7.44 -6.59 -10.03
CA GLY A 630 6.76 -7.37 -11.07
C GLY A 630 6.53 -6.56 -12.34
N ASN A 631 6.03 -7.19 -13.41
CA ASN A 631 5.44 -6.45 -14.53
C ASN A 631 3.93 -6.38 -14.31
N ASP A 632 3.47 -5.26 -13.78
CA ASP A 632 2.14 -5.14 -13.22
C ASP A 632 1.17 -4.42 -14.15
N TRP A 633 -0.11 -4.73 -13.98
CA TRP A 633 -1.20 -4.06 -14.68
C TRP A 633 -2.15 -3.43 -13.66
N LEU A 634 -2.23 -2.11 -13.68
CA LEU A 634 -3.03 -1.31 -12.74
C LEU A 634 -4.09 -0.50 -13.49
N ASP A 635 -5.35 -0.59 -13.07
CA ASP A 635 -6.49 0.19 -13.60
C ASP A 635 -7.31 0.72 -12.43
N ALA A 636 -7.18 2.00 -12.11
CA ALA A 636 -7.83 2.57 -10.92
C ALA A 636 -9.32 2.84 -11.15
N GLY A 637 -9.70 3.28 -12.35
CA GLY A 637 -11.09 3.30 -12.77
C GLY A 637 -11.66 4.71 -12.85
N ALA A 638 -12.42 5.15 -11.85
CA ALA A 638 -13.01 6.50 -11.86
C ALA A 638 -12.88 7.15 -10.48
N GLY A 639 -12.26 8.32 -10.43
CA GLY A 639 -11.82 8.89 -9.17
C GLY A 639 -10.60 9.77 -9.38
N ASN A 640 -10.08 10.32 -8.29
CA ASN A 640 -8.74 10.92 -8.34
C ASN A 640 -7.79 9.94 -7.66
N ASP A 641 -7.06 9.21 -8.47
CA ASP A 641 -6.36 7.98 -8.07
C ASP A 641 -4.86 8.17 -7.96
N TRP A 642 -4.22 7.27 -7.22
CA TRP A 642 -2.77 7.21 -7.09
C TRP A 642 -2.25 5.82 -7.43
N LEU A 643 -1.42 5.72 -8.46
CA LEU A 643 -0.85 4.47 -8.94
C LEU A 643 0.69 4.52 -8.89
N ASP A 644 1.31 3.44 -8.41
CA ASP A 644 2.77 3.23 -8.44
C ASP A 644 3.04 1.80 -8.92
N GLY A 645 3.60 1.63 -10.11
CA GLY A 645 3.94 0.32 -10.69
C GLY A 645 5.02 -0.37 -9.87
N GLY A 646 6.15 0.31 -9.68
CA GLY A 646 7.22 -0.13 -8.79
C GLY A 646 8.45 -0.55 -9.58
N VAL A 647 8.83 -1.82 -9.54
CA VAL A 647 9.99 -2.37 -10.25
C VAL A 647 9.54 -3.41 -11.25
N GLY A 648 9.77 -3.15 -12.53
CA GLY A 648 9.45 -4.00 -13.66
C GLY A 648 8.82 -3.15 -14.76
N ASN A 649 8.34 -3.78 -15.83
CA ASN A 649 7.74 -3.07 -16.95
C ASN A 649 6.23 -3.03 -16.75
N ASP A 650 5.73 -1.91 -16.26
CA ASP A 650 4.37 -1.79 -15.78
C ASP A 650 3.44 -1.11 -16.79
N THR A 651 2.14 -1.41 -16.69
CA THR A 651 1.09 -0.72 -17.44
C THR A 651 0.05 -0.13 -16.50
N LEU A 652 -0.08 1.20 -16.50
CA LEU A 652 -0.94 1.94 -15.58
C LEU A 652 -2.03 2.71 -16.35
N TYR A 653 -3.27 2.60 -15.86
CA TYR A 653 -4.43 3.36 -16.31
C TYR A 653 -5.04 4.12 -15.12
N GLY A 654 -5.00 5.45 -15.17
CA GLY A 654 -5.64 6.32 -14.17
C GLY A 654 -7.16 6.19 -14.26
N GLY A 655 -7.70 6.55 -15.43
CA GLY A 655 -9.08 6.28 -15.75
C GLY A 655 -9.87 7.56 -15.99
N VAL A 656 -10.84 7.89 -15.14
CA VAL A 656 -11.58 9.15 -15.24
C VAL A 656 -11.37 9.94 -13.97
N GLY A 657 -10.73 11.09 -14.08
CA GLY A 657 -10.50 12.01 -12.97
C GLY A 657 -9.07 12.47 -12.95
N GLY A 658 -8.68 13.26 -11.95
CA GLY A 658 -7.33 13.82 -11.89
C GLY A 658 -6.39 12.88 -11.15
N ASP A 659 -5.57 12.16 -11.91
CA ASP A 659 -4.80 11.02 -11.42
C ASP A 659 -3.30 11.30 -11.29
N VAL A 660 -2.63 10.51 -10.48
CA VAL A 660 -1.17 10.52 -10.34
C VAL A 660 -0.62 9.13 -10.57
N LEU A 661 0.10 8.96 -11.67
CA LEU A 661 0.70 7.69 -12.08
C LEU A 661 2.22 7.76 -11.95
N ARG A 662 2.82 6.75 -11.34
CA ARG A 662 4.26 6.49 -11.37
C ARG A 662 4.53 5.11 -11.95
N GLY A 663 5.29 5.03 -13.04
CA GLY A 663 5.78 3.75 -13.56
C GLY A 663 6.78 3.12 -12.59
N GLY A 664 7.87 3.84 -12.32
CA GLY A 664 8.85 3.44 -11.33
C GLY A 664 10.15 3.05 -12.01
N GLY A 665 10.49 1.77 -12.04
CA GLY A 665 11.72 1.29 -12.65
C GLY A 665 11.50 0.14 -13.62
N GLY A 666 11.65 0.41 -14.90
CA GLY A 666 11.49 -0.51 -16.02
C GLY A 666 10.99 0.28 -17.22
N ASP A 667 10.70 -0.38 -18.33
CA ASP A 667 10.11 0.29 -19.50
C ASP A 667 8.58 0.29 -19.35
N ASP A 668 8.02 1.42 -18.91
CA ASP A 668 6.63 1.52 -18.45
C ASP A 668 5.69 2.15 -19.48
N ILE A 669 4.38 1.89 -19.35
CA ILE A 669 3.32 2.51 -20.16
C ILE A 669 2.26 3.13 -19.25
N LEU A 670 2.09 4.45 -19.33
CA LEU A 670 1.17 5.21 -18.48
C LEU A 670 0.08 5.89 -19.33
N PHE A 671 -1.18 5.72 -18.92
CA PHE A 671 -2.36 6.37 -19.48
C PHE A 671 -3.08 7.15 -18.38
N GLY A 672 -3.11 8.48 -18.48
CA GLY A 672 -3.85 9.31 -17.51
C GLY A 672 -5.35 9.06 -17.61
N ASP A 673 -5.94 9.42 -18.75
CA ASP A 673 -7.38 9.35 -18.95
C ASP A 673 -7.85 8.20 -19.89
N VAL A 674 -9.14 7.90 -19.81
CA VAL A 674 -9.81 6.91 -20.67
C VAL A 674 -9.79 7.28 -22.15
N TYR A 675 -9.29 6.33 -22.95
CA TYR A 675 -9.59 6.16 -24.37
C TYR A 675 -11.10 6.23 -24.63
N SER A 676 -11.54 7.11 -25.54
CA SER A 676 -12.96 7.29 -25.90
C SER A 676 -13.64 6.06 -26.55
N ASP A 677 -12.99 4.90 -26.61
CA ASP A 677 -13.52 3.66 -27.18
C ASP A 677 -13.68 2.50 -26.18
N ARG A 678 -13.70 2.76 -24.86
CA ARG A 678 -14.59 1.96 -24.00
C ARG A 678 -15.98 2.08 -24.64
N ASN A 679 -16.50 0.99 -25.18
CA ASN A 679 -17.58 0.91 -26.17
C ASN A 679 -18.99 1.38 -25.69
N ARG A 680 -19.06 2.53 -25.02
CA ARG A 680 -20.25 3.28 -24.63
C ARG A 680 -20.02 4.72 -25.00
N GLU A 681 -20.84 5.21 -25.92
CA GLU A 681 -21.19 6.61 -26.05
C GLU A 681 -21.59 7.14 -24.66
N ILE A 682 -20.63 7.64 -23.88
CA ILE A 682 -20.94 8.61 -22.82
C ILE A 682 -21.45 9.81 -23.60
N SER A 683 -22.77 9.88 -23.68
CA SER A 683 -23.46 11.06 -24.15
C SER A 683 -23.17 12.18 -23.16
N VAL A 684 -22.02 12.83 -23.34
CA VAL A 684 -21.76 14.13 -22.75
C VAL A 684 -22.90 15.01 -23.21
N ASN A 685 -23.76 15.39 -22.26
CA ASN A 685 -24.71 16.45 -22.52
C ASN A 685 -23.90 17.61 -23.10
N ALA A 686 -24.30 18.17 -24.24
CA ALA A 686 -23.66 19.36 -24.81
C ALA A 686 -23.74 20.61 -23.89
N ALA A 687 -24.21 20.44 -22.66
CA ALA A 687 -24.28 21.41 -21.58
C ALA A 687 -23.39 21.04 -20.38
N ASP A 688 -22.71 19.89 -20.40
CA ASP A 688 -21.71 19.53 -19.40
C ASP A 688 -20.41 20.23 -19.76
N THR A 689 -20.02 21.19 -18.91
CA THR A 689 -18.70 21.79 -18.98
C THR A 689 -17.69 20.70 -18.65
N VAL A 690 -16.87 20.31 -19.63
CA VAL A 690 -15.63 19.54 -19.43
C VAL A 690 -14.86 20.23 -18.30
N THR A 691 -15.01 19.72 -17.09
CA THR A 691 -14.06 19.96 -16.01
C THR A 691 -12.87 19.13 -16.39
N ILE A 692 -11.91 19.77 -17.06
CA ILE A 692 -10.56 19.25 -17.35
C ILE A 692 -10.06 18.49 -16.12
N TYR A 693 -9.92 17.18 -16.27
CA TYR A 693 -9.13 16.36 -15.38
C TYR A 693 -7.68 16.57 -15.81
N GLU A 694 -6.78 16.78 -14.84
CA GLU A 694 -5.39 17.11 -15.10
C GLU A 694 -4.56 16.03 -14.45
N ASP A 695 -3.90 15.21 -15.27
CA ASP A 695 -3.15 14.06 -14.78
C ASP A 695 -1.67 14.40 -14.58
N VAL A 696 -1.03 13.64 -13.70
CA VAL A 696 0.42 13.67 -13.49
C VAL A 696 0.99 12.30 -13.79
N LEU A 697 1.76 12.19 -14.88
CA LEU A 697 2.40 10.95 -15.30
C LEU A 697 3.91 11.06 -15.08
N LEU A 698 4.46 10.14 -14.31
CA LEU A 698 5.88 10.04 -13.97
C LEU A 698 6.41 8.68 -14.44
N GLY A 699 7.15 8.62 -15.54
CA GLY A 699 7.74 7.37 -16.07
C GLY A 699 8.71 6.77 -15.06
N GLY A 700 9.82 7.43 -14.82
CA GLY A 700 10.73 7.08 -13.73
C GLY A 700 12.11 6.72 -14.24
N SER A 701 12.46 5.44 -14.32
CA SER A 701 13.69 5.01 -14.98
C SER A 701 13.42 3.88 -15.95
N GLY A 702 13.96 3.97 -17.16
CA GLY A 702 13.65 3.07 -18.26
C GLY A 702 13.15 3.89 -19.45
N ASN A 703 12.69 3.23 -20.50
CA ASN A 703 12.20 3.88 -21.72
C ASN A 703 10.67 3.89 -21.67
N ASP A 704 10.10 4.99 -21.19
CA ASP A 704 8.70 5.01 -20.80
C ASP A 704 7.83 5.58 -21.91
N THR A 705 6.58 5.13 -22.01
CA THR A 705 5.56 5.70 -22.89
C THR A 705 4.47 6.36 -22.07
N LEU A 706 4.32 7.67 -22.19
CA LEU A 706 3.37 8.47 -21.43
C LEU A 706 2.31 9.02 -22.37
N VAL A 707 1.04 8.80 -22.01
CA VAL A 707 -0.10 9.40 -22.70
C VAL A 707 -1.04 10.05 -21.68
N GLY A 708 -1.09 11.38 -21.70
CA GLY A 708 -1.97 12.14 -20.79
C GLY A 708 -3.44 11.83 -21.03
N GLY A 709 -3.91 12.05 -22.26
CA GLY A 709 -5.33 11.89 -22.59
C GLY A 709 -6.03 13.24 -22.66
N TYR A 710 -7.24 13.35 -22.11
CA TYR A 710 -8.04 14.57 -22.24
C TYR A 710 -7.77 15.54 -21.10
N GLY A 711 -6.89 16.51 -21.28
CA GLY A 711 -6.59 17.37 -20.14
C GLY A 711 -5.62 18.48 -20.42
N ALA A 712 -5.06 19.02 -19.36
CA ALA A 712 -3.78 19.70 -19.42
C ALA A 712 -2.84 18.89 -18.53
N ASP A 713 -2.21 17.88 -19.12
CA ASP A 713 -1.52 16.84 -18.34
C ASP A 713 -0.05 17.20 -18.10
N LEU A 714 0.50 16.73 -16.99
CA LEU A 714 1.88 16.95 -16.59
C LEU A 714 2.74 15.71 -16.85
N MET A 715 3.52 15.80 -17.93
CA MET A 715 4.47 14.84 -18.50
C MET A 715 5.88 14.79 -17.88
N ASP A 716 6.28 13.79 -17.09
CA ASP A 716 7.68 13.54 -16.71
C ASP A 716 8.14 12.15 -17.16
N GLY A 717 8.95 12.03 -18.21
CA GLY A 717 9.47 10.74 -18.66
C GLY A 717 10.46 10.13 -17.66
N GLY A 718 11.12 10.97 -16.86
CA GLY A 718 12.16 10.54 -15.96
C GLY A 718 13.51 10.28 -16.63
N ALA A 719 14.07 9.07 -16.51
CA ALA A 719 15.42 8.72 -16.92
C ALA A 719 15.42 7.56 -17.91
N GLY A 720 15.61 7.87 -19.19
CA GLY A 720 15.83 6.92 -20.26
C GLY A 720 15.41 7.57 -21.56
N VAL A 721 15.01 6.79 -22.55
CA VAL A 721 14.53 7.34 -23.83
C VAL A 721 13.01 7.24 -23.86
N ASP A 722 12.35 8.35 -23.56
CA ASP A 722 10.92 8.35 -23.28
C ASP A 722 10.10 8.81 -24.50
N VAL A 723 8.86 8.36 -24.58
CA VAL A 723 7.89 8.74 -25.62
C VAL A 723 6.69 9.41 -24.98
N PHE A 724 6.45 10.67 -25.38
CA PHE A 724 5.26 11.42 -25.00
C PHE A 724 4.29 11.42 -26.19
N SER A 725 3.19 10.68 -26.08
CA SER A 725 2.26 10.47 -27.21
C SER A 725 1.02 11.33 -27.09
N ILE A 726 0.75 12.12 -28.14
CA ILE A 726 -0.49 12.89 -28.33
C ILE A 726 -1.17 12.38 -29.60
N ARG A 727 -2.37 11.84 -29.43
CA ARG A 727 -3.06 11.04 -30.44
C ARG A 727 -4.24 11.77 -31.08
N ASN A 728 -4.75 12.81 -30.44
CA ASN A 728 -5.83 13.64 -30.99
C ASN A 728 -5.64 15.13 -30.66
N LEU A 729 -6.16 16.01 -31.53
CA LEU A 729 -6.19 17.47 -31.35
C LEU A 729 -6.88 17.92 -30.05
N THR A 730 -7.75 17.07 -29.49
CA THR A 730 -8.50 17.35 -28.27
C THR A 730 -7.76 16.97 -26.99
N GLU A 731 -6.68 16.19 -27.08
CA GLU A 731 -5.88 15.78 -25.93
C GLU A 731 -5.05 16.96 -25.43
N SER A 732 -4.32 17.65 -26.33
CA SER A 732 -3.49 18.80 -25.98
C SER A 732 -3.91 20.08 -26.72
N THR A 733 -4.90 20.79 -26.19
CA THR A 733 -5.52 21.94 -26.86
C THR A 733 -4.72 23.24 -26.70
N LEU A 734 -5.03 24.28 -27.49
CA LEU A 734 -4.41 25.60 -27.30
C LEU A 734 -4.68 26.26 -25.94
N ALA A 735 -5.81 25.94 -25.31
CA ALA A 735 -6.27 26.54 -24.06
C ALA A 735 -5.83 25.74 -22.83
N ALA A 736 -5.68 24.44 -22.99
CA ALA A 736 -5.23 23.46 -22.02
C ALA A 736 -4.21 22.57 -22.73
N PRO A 737 -2.94 23.04 -22.87
CA PRO A 737 -1.89 22.24 -23.48
C PRO A 737 -1.22 21.35 -22.43
N ASP A 738 -0.86 20.14 -22.84
CA ASP A 738 -0.03 19.27 -22.03
C ASP A 738 1.36 19.85 -21.81
N VAL A 739 1.96 19.51 -20.69
CA VAL A 739 3.22 20.08 -20.20
C VAL A 739 4.24 18.97 -19.96
N ILE A 740 5.23 18.86 -20.83
CA ILE A 740 6.40 17.98 -20.66
C ILE A 740 7.49 18.73 -19.90
N ILE A 741 7.98 18.17 -18.79
CA ILE A 741 8.86 18.90 -17.85
C ILE A 741 10.34 18.56 -17.92
N ASN A 742 10.73 17.40 -18.44
CA ASN A 742 12.12 16.92 -18.42
C ASN A 742 12.68 16.48 -19.80
N PHE A 743 11.99 16.77 -20.91
CA PHE A 743 12.38 16.35 -22.26
C PHE A 743 13.87 16.58 -22.58
N ASN A 744 14.65 15.53 -22.79
CA ASN A 744 16.06 15.56 -23.20
C ASN A 744 16.96 16.45 -22.30
N GLY A 745 16.63 16.61 -21.01
CA GLY A 745 17.42 17.47 -20.12
C GLY A 745 16.90 17.66 -18.69
N PRO A 746 17.56 18.51 -17.89
CA PRO A 746 17.16 18.76 -16.51
C PRO A 746 15.86 19.55 -16.44
N VAL A 747 14.99 19.23 -15.48
CA VAL A 747 13.73 19.94 -15.22
C VAL A 747 13.97 21.45 -15.06
N VAL A 748 13.40 22.24 -15.96
CA VAL A 748 13.64 23.71 -16.00
C VAL A 748 12.59 24.50 -15.20
N ALA A 749 11.45 23.87 -14.84
CA ALA A 749 10.35 24.55 -14.15
C ALA A 749 10.05 23.96 -12.76
N ALA A 750 10.79 24.39 -11.75
CA ALA A 750 10.54 24.04 -10.34
C ALA A 750 9.18 24.53 -9.78
N GLU A 751 8.48 25.44 -10.48
CA GLU A 751 7.15 25.93 -10.08
C GLU A 751 6.02 24.95 -10.43
N ALA A 752 6.18 24.10 -11.46
CA ALA A 752 5.17 23.12 -11.88
C ALA A 752 5.11 21.89 -10.95
N LEU A 753 6.22 21.54 -10.27
CA LEU A 753 6.30 20.38 -9.36
C LEU A 753 6.19 20.74 -7.86
N LYS A 754 5.39 21.73 -7.47
CA LYS A 754 5.23 22.06 -6.04
C LYS A 754 4.57 20.88 -5.28
N GLY A 755 5.41 20.00 -4.73
CA GLY A 755 5.01 18.77 -4.03
C GLY A 755 5.59 17.49 -4.64
N LEU A 756 5.96 17.52 -5.93
CA LEU A 756 6.44 16.36 -6.71
C LEU A 756 7.94 16.41 -7.04
N ALA A 757 8.63 17.51 -6.70
CA ALA A 757 10.03 17.74 -7.04
C ALA A 757 11.04 16.72 -6.48
N SER A 758 10.63 15.85 -5.54
CA SER A 758 11.45 14.72 -5.07
C SER A 758 11.50 13.55 -6.05
N TYR A 759 10.58 13.51 -7.01
CA TYR A 759 10.40 12.41 -7.97
C TYR A 759 10.89 12.76 -9.37
N ALA A 760 10.99 14.04 -9.72
CA ALA A 760 11.56 14.46 -11.00
C ALA A 760 13.03 14.10 -11.15
N THR A 761 13.33 13.36 -12.20
CA THR A 761 14.67 12.98 -12.63
C THR A 761 15.08 13.81 -13.86
N VAL A 762 16.34 13.68 -14.26
CA VAL A 762 16.87 14.40 -15.42
C VAL A 762 16.62 13.53 -16.65
N GLY A 763 15.90 14.05 -17.65
CA GLY A 763 15.68 13.37 -18.93
C GLY A 763 16.98 12.99 -19.61
N ALA A 764 17.00 11.83 -20.28
CA ALA A 764 18.16 11.39 -21.04
C ALA A 764 18.07 11.89 -22.49
N GLU A 765 19.19 11.88 -23.21
CA GLU A 765 19.17 12.17 -24.65
C GLU A 765 18.52 11.01 -25.41
N GLY A 766 17.45 11.30 -26.17
CA GLY A 766 16.73 10.35 -27.01
C GLY A 766 15.21 10.53 -27.03
N ASP A 767 14.64 11.28 -26.08
CA ASP A 767 13.18 11.42 -25.92
C ASP A 767 12.48 11.87 -27.19
N ARG A 768 11.25 11.40 -27.38
CA ARG A 768 10.42 11.71 -28.55
C ARG A 768 9.03 12.16 -28.18
N ILE A 769 8.49 13.06 -29.01
CA ILE A 769 7.08 13.43 -28.99
C ILE A 769 6.42 12.70 -30.17
N ASP A 770 5.49 11.81 -29.88
CA ASP A 770 4.72 11.09 -30.90
C ASP A 770 3.42 11.85 -31.19
N VAL A 771 3.24 12.22 -32.46
CA VAL A 771 2.02 12.86 -32.99
C VAL A 771 1.51 12.13 -34.23
N SER A 772 1.97 10.91 -34.47
CA SER A 772 1.70 10.15 -35.71
C SER A 772 0.27 9.63 -35.84
N GLU A 773 -0.48 9.60 -34.73
CA GLU A 773 -1.91 9.27 -34.71
C GLU A 773 -2.81 10.46 -35.03
N ILE A 774 -2.27 11.69 -34.98
CA ILE A 774 -3.00 12.87 -35.43
C ILE A 774 -2.91 12.93 -36.96
N ASP A 775 -4.06 12.85 -37.62
CA ASP A 775 -4.15 13.13 -39.06
C ASP A 775 -3.74 14.57 -39.35
N ALA A 776 -2.56 14.73 -39.95
CA ALA A 776 -1.93 16.02 -40.13
C ALA A 776 -2.66 16.90 -41.15
N ILE A 777 -3.52 16.35 -42.03
CA ILE A 777 -4.25 17.14 -43.03
C ILE A 777 -5.74 16.86 -42.93
N ALA A 778 -6.46 17.74 -42.22
CA ALA A 778 -7.87 17.56 -41.98
C ALA A 778 -8.69 17.43 -43.28
N GLY A 779 -9.45 16.34 -43.37
CA GLY A 779 -10.42 16.11 -44.45
C GLY A 779 -9.88 15.33 -45.65
N THR A 780 -8.70 14.73 -45.53
CA THR A 780 -8.26 13.64 -46.42
C THR A 780 -8.81 12.30 -45.91
N THR A 781 -8.57 11.22 -46.66
CA THR A 781 -8.97 9.85 -46.27
C THR A 781 -7.78 8.98 -45.85
N ASP A 782 -6.57 9.52 -46.01
CA ASP A 782 -5.32 8.85 -45.68
C ASP A 782 -4.84 9.43 -44.34
N ASN A 783 -4.20 8.64 -43.48
CA ASN A 783 -3.57 9.20 -42.29
C ASN A 783 -2.31 9.96 -42.74
N ASP A 784 -2.39 11.27 -42.82
CA ASP A 784 -1.29 12.12 -43.29
C ASP A 784 -0.32 12.42 -42.14
N GLY A 785 0.98 12.27 -42.37
CA GLY A 785 2.03 12.60 -41.39
C GLY A 785 2.44 14.07 -41.42
N PHE A 786 2.91 14.59 -40.29
CA PHE A 786 3.33 15.99 -40.20
C PHE A 786 4.66 16.26 -40.92
N THR A 787 4.75 17.44 -41.55
CA THR A 787 6.02 18.00 -42.02
C THR A 787 6.57 18.98 -40.99
N PHE A 788 7.70 18.64 -40.37
CA PHE A 788 8.37 19.54 -39.42
C PHE A 788 9.08 20.70 -40.13
N VAL A 789 8.69 21.94 -39.81
CA VAL A 789 9.21 23.18 -40.44
C VAL A 789 10.14 23.98 -39.52
N GLY A 790 10.52 23.43 -38.36
CA GLY A 790 11.38 24.12 -37.38
C GLY A 790 10.67 25.33 -36.76
N THR A 791 11.26 26.52 -36.85
CA THR A 791 10.69 27.77 -36.32
C THR A 791 9.96 28.61 -37.39
N ALA A 792 9.76 28.07 -38.59
CA ALA A 792 9.06 28.79 -39.64
C ALA A 792 7.56 28.94 -39.31
N GLY A 793 6.94 30.02 -39.80
CA GLY A 793 5.48 30.16 -39.74
C GLY A 793 4.80 29.15 -40.64
N PHE A 794 3.55 28.79 -40.31
CA PHE A 794 2.75 27.88 -41.11
C PHE A 794 2.46 28.49 -42.50
N SER A 795 2.48 27.64 -43.51
CA SER A 795 2.33 28.00 -44.93
C SER A 795 1.43 27.03 -45.70
N ALA A 796 1.11 25.89 -45.12
CA ALA A 796 0.19 24.86 -45.61
C ALA A 796 -0.28 23.99 -44.44
N ALA A 797 -1.37 23.24 -44.64
CA ALA A 797 -1.79 22.18 -43.73
C ALA A 797 -0.72 21.09 -43.57
N GLY A 798 -0.78 20.33 -42.47
CA GLY A 798 0.15 19.25 -42.16
C GLY A 798 1.53 19.73 -41.76
N GLN A 799 1.64 20.93 -41.18
CA GLN A 799 2.92 21.48 -40.72
C GLN A 799 3.02 21.47 -39.20
N LEU A 800 4.16 21.01 -38.69
CA LEU A 800 4.54 21.04 -37.27
C LEU A 800 5.70 22.01 -37.06
N ARG A 801 5.63 22.85 -36.04
CA ARG A 801 6.69 23.82 -35.70
C ARG A 801 6.98 23.83 -34.20
N TYR A 802 8.07 24.50 -33.83
CA TYR A 802 8.31 24.90 -32.44
C TYR A 802 8.58 26.40 -32.30
N GLN A 803 8.21 26.96 -31.15
CA GLN A 803 8.46 28.34 -30.77
C GLN A 803 9.05 28.40 -29.35
N ALA A 804 10.30 28.86 -29.25
CA ALA A 804 10.93 29.09 -27.95
C ALA A 804 10.49 30.42 -27.32
N SER A 805 10.06 30.37 -26.06
CA SER A 805 9.66 31.51 -25.23
C SER A 805 10.27 31.40 -23.83
N GLY A 806 11.50 31.90 -23.68
CA GLY A 806 12.21 31.89 -22.39
C GLY A 806 12.64 30.47 -21.99
N ALA A 807 12.05 29.94 -20.90
CA ALA A 807 12.32 28.60 -20.38
C ALA A 807 11.34 27.53 -20.90
N VAL A 808 10.45 27.93 -21.79
CA VAL A 808 9.37 27.12 -22.33
C VAL A 808 9.49 27.09 -23.84
N THR A 809 9.28 25.93 -24.46
CA THR A 809 9.15 25.75 -25.90
C THR A 809 7.76 25.24 -26.20
N LEU A 810 7.07 25.84 -27.17
CA LEU A 810 5.75 25.41 -27.60
C LEU A 810 5.91 24.62 -28.90
N ILE A 811 5.42 23.38 -28.93
CA ILE A 811 5.25 22.61 -30.15
C ILE A 811 3.83 22.84 -30.64
N GLU A 812 3.65 23.14 -31.92
CA GLU A 812 2.35 23.50 -32.49
C GLU A 812 2.20 22.90 -33.88
N GLY A 813 1.01 22.39 -34.20
CA GLY A 813 0.66 21.91 -35.55
C GLY A 813 -0.55 22.63 -36.15
N ASP A 814 -0.55 22.77 -37.47
CA ASP A 814 -1.64 23.32 -38.29
C ASP A 814 -2.16 22.21 -39.21
N VAL A 815 -3.33 21.65 -38.89
CA VAL A 815 -3.95 20.56 -39.65
C VAL A 815 -4.92 21.05 -40.72
N ASN A 816 -5.47 22.26 -40.56
CA ASN A 816 -6.51 22.78 -41.45
C ASN A 816 -5.96 23.74 -42.53
N GLY A 817 -4.72 24.19 -42.39
CA GLY A 817 -3.98 25.05 -43.33
C GLY A 817 -4.37 26.53 -43.29
N ASP A 818 -5.03 27.01 -42.24
CA ASP A 818 -5.42 28.42 -42.08
C ASP A 818 -4.27 29.32 -41.59
N GLY A 819 -3.13 28.73 -41.26
CA GLY A 819 -1.94 29.42 -40.78
C GLY A 819 -1.92 29.67 -39.27
N ALA A 820 -2.91 29.17 -38.52
CA ALA A 820 -2.95 29.12 -37.08
C ALA A 820 -2.64 27.71 -36.56
N ALA A 821 -2.28 27.60 -35.28
CA ALA A 821 -2.11 26.29 -34.64
C ALA A 821 -3.49 25.73 -34.28
N ASP A 822 -3.68 24.42 -34.46
CA ASP A 822 -4.89 23.69 -34.06
C ASP A 822 -4.71 23.00 -32.70
N PHE A 823 -3.49 22.56 -32.38
CA PHE A 823 -3.11 21.98 -31.08
C PHE A 823 -1.75 22.53 -30.62
N ARG A 824 -1.44 22.35 -29.33
CA ARG A 824 -0.18 22.82 -28.75
C ARG A 824 0.27 21.92 -27.62
N ILE A 825 1.56 21.62 -27.57
CA ILE A 825 2.25 20.97 -26.45
C ILE A 825 3.26 21.97 -25.87
N GLN A 826 3.33 22.04 -24.55
CA GLN A 826 4.32 22.83 -23.83
C GLN A 826 5.47 21.95 -23.37
N VAL A 827 6.70 22.30 -23.73
CA VAL A 827 7.92 21.62 -23.25
C VAL A 827 8.76 22.59 -22.43
N ASN A 828 8.94 22.30 -21.14
CA ASN A 828 9.69 23.15 -20.22
C ASN A 828 11.20 22.89 -20.33
N ILE A 829 11.76 23.22 -21.50
CA ILE A 829 13.20 23.17 -21.75
C ILE A 829 13.72 24.51 -22.29
N ALA A 830 14.84 24.96 -21.73
CA ALA A 830 15.53 26.19 -22.16
C ALA A 830 16.68 25.86 -23.12
N ASN A 831 16.73 26.59 -24.24
CA ASN A 831 17.80 26.50 -25.25
C ASN A 831 17.92 25.15 -25.99
N TYR A 832 16.88 24.32 -26.01
CA TYR A 832 16.83 23.14 -26.86
C TYR A 832 16.44 23.52 -28.29
N SER A 833 17.03 22.86 -29.28
CA SER A 833 16.74 23.07 -30.70
C SER A 833 16.12 21.81 -31.27
N PHE A 834 14.79 21.80 -31.42
CA PHE A 834 14.06 20.67 -31.98
C PHE A 834 14.38 20.45 -33.47
N SER A 835 14.41 19.17 -33.83
CA SER A 835 14.63 18.61 -35.15
C SER A 835 13.54 17.59 -35.46
N ALA A 836 13.45 17.12 -36.71
CA ALA A 836 12.51 16.06 -37.05
C ALA A 836 12.81 14.71 -36.36
N PHE A 837 13.98 14.53 -35.73
CA PHE A 837 14.33 13.31 -35.00
C PHE A 837 13.70 13.24 -33.61
N ASP A 838 13.32 14.39 -33.05
CA ASP A 838 12.66 14.52 -31.74
C ASP A 838 11.18 14.16 -31.80
N PHE A 839 10.68 13.78 -32.99
CA PHE A 839 9.27 13.49 -33.23
C PHE A 839 9.09 12.16 -33.93
N VAL A 840 7.96 11.52 -33.64
CA VAL A 840 7.33 10.50 -34.50
C VAL A 840 6.17 11.20 -35.20
N LEU A 841 6.22 11.27 -36.54
CA LEU A 841 5.41 12.18 -37.37
C LEU A 841 4.50 11.45 -38.36
#